data_AF-A0A0L6VD98-F1
#
_entry.id   AF-A0A0L6VD98-F1
#
_cell.length_a   1.000
_cell.length_b   1.000
_cell.length_c   1.000
_cell.angle_alpha   90.00
_cell.angle_beta   90.00
_cell.angle_gamma   90.00
#
_symmetry.space_group_name_H-M   'P 1'
#
loop_
_entity.id
_entity.type
_entity.pdbx_description
1 polymer ?
#
loop_
_entity_poly.entity_id
_entity_poly.type
_entity_poly.pdbx_seq_one_letter_code
_entity_poly.pdbx_strand_id
1 'polypeptide(L)'
;MTHMTILPSQSLHFAPEQDTDEFSLFANALKNLRVDEIDPLDPEHGPAAVWRRICDTKLENRNTHLSPEQRESWNLERNTWQLVQMLYTERTAPSQSSSSSLTSNPYLTPLKVVNLHLSKSKDMLELSTFRDWLYTCPSSTHPAEIRRGYWPYTKASLKHALQKYPQSDSRRPSGKAPPFHYMDPDAPLRANSQQTNHISQTLQTDDSVGFVSDPNAIQEKGELEQLDQEYDRAMVKTLFEYVRAGEIGLALDFCRQCDHPWRAASLAGGQLFHDPPLEDFETGSPFPQDEILPDAQSLDPFVNENRNLSPYNQTNRSGCLNRKLWKSMCLHMSSNKSLPTYEQALYGALAGETSSVLPVCYTWEDYIWCHINSIFETQVDKILESHQLGYYWSHQALPPSENQEPDASDEGDIPHQLRNPDRNNLAERSLDEIQTDIKSAMNKAFDKVLRSENTSLAESARNPFHVAQMWLAIDKINDLFASFADRLKSASEDFTRDHLSHLLRFFSHLILFLRSINEKVDSEASNAILRGYVQVLEMENKHNLIAFYVAELQPESGVETYAKYLICRPSCFNFFSGLLPLALISFSIALGSSADFPTRRVALLRALEHGLDLSRVACTAVKLTLQEIKRTSLESNRENGRNQFSHQLRDKQRELIRSLEWLIIDPITYLEALIQANSLIRYFLTTGYPNAAREVVCTVPEGVLGVVAQSKDPLAEPEAGDMMGNTQNAILEFTQYRDFFSCLELHVQVDEILGQRPMDGATTSELQAFTQALEETCDNLYTAVVGILSSEWLQDIRFNPTEKNEEQEQTANRRVSELNLIRNIYIPELVFRLHAALVESGAYILTNLRRALDLATLVASESYKNYAEFLPSELDAPGPDGVQKTHQSKMKDYLRALRVVHLLILKTSGVHPLRPASK
;
A
#
# COMPACT_ATOMS: atom_id res chain seq x y z
N MET A 1 -56.32 10.55 14.97
CA MET A 1 -55.48 9.53 14.30
C MET A 1 -54.89 10.21 13.08
N THR A 2 -53.71 10.77 13.29
CA THR A 2 -53.04 11.75 12.45
C THR A 2 -52.10 11.05 11.47
N HIS A 3 -52.14 11.49 10.22
CA HIS A 3 -51.19 11.20 9.16
C HIS A 3 -49.73 11.35 9.65
N MET A 4 -48.89 10.35 9.40
CA MET A 4 -47.45 10.49 9.43
C MET A 4 -46.91 10.29 8.01
N THR A 5 -46.40 11.39 7.48
CA THR A 5 -45.81 11.58 6.16
C THR A 5 -44.48 10.84 6.08
N ILE A 6 -44.31 10.01 5.06
CA ILE A 6 -43.04 9.37 4.70
C ILE A 6 -42.12 10.46 4.13
N LEU A 7 -41.01 10.74 4.81
CA LEU A 7 -39.92 11.57 4.28
C LEU A 7 -39.17 10.79 3.19
N PRO A 8 -38.81 11.43 2.06
CA PRO A 8 -38.02 10.79 1.03
C PRO A 8 -36.56 10.62 1.49
N SER A 9 -35.96 9.52 1.05
CA SER A 9 -34.53 9.19 1.11
C SER A 9 -33.64 10.40 0.86
N GLN A 10 -32.89 10.83 1.88
CA GLN A 10 -31.79 11.78 1.70
C GLN A 10 -30.68 11.07 0.92
N SER A 11 -30.62 11.34 -0.38
CA SER A 11 -29.38 11.23 -1.13
C SER A 11 -28.32 12.09 -0.43
N LEU A 12 -27.21 11.48 -0.02
CA LEU A 12 -26.01 12.18 0.44
C LEU A 12 -25.55 13.15 -0.66
N HIS A 13 -26.03 14.38 -0.59
CA HIS A 13 -25.56 15.48 -1.40
C HIS A 13 -24.13 15.77 -0.96
N PHE A 14 -23.15 15.27 -1.70
CA PHE A 14 -21.81 15.85 -1.68
C PHE A 14 -21.95 17.32 -2.08
N ALA A 15 -21.76 18.22 -1.12
CA ALA A 15 -21.62 19.64 -1.41
C ALA A 15 -20.40 19.81 -2.35
N PRO A 16 -20.53 20.51 -3.48
CA PRO A 16 -19.39 20.82 -4.33
C PRO A 16 -18.67 22.03 -3.71
N GLU A 17 -17.99 21.81 -2.59
CA GLU A 17 -17.15 22.83 -1.98
C GLU A 17 -15.68 22.43 -2.14
N GLN A 18 -15.00 23.19 -3.01
CA GLN A 18 -13.56 23.42 -3.09
C GLN A 18 -12.66 22.22 -3.37
N ASP A 19 -12.10 22.15 -4.59
CA ASP A 19 -10.88 21.40 -4.98
C ASP A 19 -10.34 20.41 -3.94
N THR A 20 -11.10 19.34 -3.66
CA THR A 20 -10.66 18.31 -2.73
C THR A 20 -9.66 17.43 -3.48
N ASP A 21 -8.40 17.50 -3.09
CA ASP A 21 -7.34 16.66 -3.65
C ASP A 21 -7.73 15.17 -3.61
N GLU A 22 -7.27 14.41 -4.60
CA GLU A 22 -7.53 12.97 -4.72
C GLU A 22 -7.16 12.20 -3.44
N PHE A 23 -6.04 12.55 -2.79
CA PHE A 23 -5.59 11.93 -1.56
C PHE A 23 -6.56 12.14 -0.40
N SER A 24 -7.18 13.32 -0.31
CA SER A 24 -8.15 13.63 0.75
C SER A 24 -9.46 12.88 0.54
N LEU A 25 -9.91 12.74 -0.71
CA LEU A 25 -11.13 11.98 -1.02
C LEU A 25 -11.00 10.50 -0.67
N PHE A 26 -9.87 9.87 -1.03
CA PHE A 26 -9.60 8.48 -0.70
C PHE A 26 -9.43 8.26 0.81
N ALA A 27 -8.75 9.19 1.51
CA ALA A 27 -8.60 9.14 2.96
C ALA A 27 -9.93 9.32 3.71
N ASN A 28 -10.80 10.22 3.24
CA ASN A 28 -12.11 10.46 3.83
C ASN A 28 -13.01 9.22 3.74
N ALA A 29 -12.97 8.49 2.63
CA ALA A 29 -13.69 7.22 2.50
C ALA A 29 -13.27 6.20 3.58
N LEU A 30 -11.97 6.15 3.91
CA LEU A 30 -11.45 5.26 4.95
C LEU A 30 -11.77 5.75 6.37
N LYS A 31 -11.83 7.07 6.59
CA LYS A 31 -12.28 7.66 7.86
C LYS A 31 -13.76 7.38 8.11
N ASN A 32 -14.61 7.50 7.10
CA ASN A 32 -16.04 7.25 7.23
C ASN A 32 -16.33 5.80 7.62
N LEU A 33 -15.56 4.83 7.10
CA LEU A 33 -15.66 3.42 7.52
C LEU A 33 -15.46 3.23 9.03
N ARG A 34 -14.58 4.02 9.66
CA ARG A 34 -14.31 3.94 11.11
C ARG A 34 -15.36 4.65 11.96
N VAL A 35 -15.92 5.73 11.44
CA VAL A 35 -16.86 6.58 12.17
C VAL A 35 -18.28 6.04 12.10
N ASP A 36 -18.67 5.52 10.94
CA ASP A 36 -20.05 5.12 10.65
C ASP A 36 -20.31 3.61 10.83
N GLU A 37 -19.30 2.82 11.27
CA GLU A 37 -19.36 1.36 11.44
C GLU A 37 -19.96 0.60 10.22
N ILE A 38 -19.73 1.14 9.02
CA ILE A 38 -20.23 0.56 7.77
C ILE A 38 -19.48 -0.75 7.51
N ASP A 39 -20.22 -1.80 7.15
CA ASP A 39 -19.64 -3.07 6.73
C ASP A 39 -18.67 -2.80 5.55
N PRO A 40 -17.37 -3.16 5.64
CA PRO A 40 -16.40 -2.99 4.57
C PRO A 40 -16.84 -3.61 3.23
N LEU A 41 -17.80 -4.54 3.26
CA LEU A 41 -18.30 -5.30 2.12
C LEU A 41 -19.64 -4.78 1.57
N ASP A 42 -20.19 -3.67 2.09
CA ASP A 42 -21.45 -3.10 1.61
C ASP A 42 -21.36 -2.78 0.09
N PRO A 43 -22.29 -3.29 -0.75
CA PRO A 43 -22.31 -3.04 -2.19
C PRO A 43 -22.37 -1.56 -2.57
N GLU A 44 -23.02 -0.71 -1.77
CA GLU A 44 -23.28 0.70 -2.10
C GLU A 44 -22.46 1.70 -1.29
N HIS A 45 -22.14 1.39 -0.03
CA HIS A 45 -21.41 2.29 0.88
C HIS A 45 -20.03 1.79 1.29
N GLY A 46 -19.65 0.59 0.86
CA GLY A 46 -18.32 0.04 1.12
C GLY A 46 -17.20 0.90 0.50
N PRO A 47 -16.00 0.90 1.10
CA PRO A 47 -14.86 1.71 0.66
C PRO A 47 -14.48 1.44 -0.81
N ALA A 48 -14.53 0.18 -1.25
CA ALA A 48 -14.27 -0.20 -2.64
C ALA A 48 -15.28 0.42 -3.63
N ALA A 49 -16.57 0.48 -3.25
CA ALA A 49 -17.61 1.13 -4.05
C ALA A 49 -17.41 2.65 -4.11
N VAL A 50 -17.03 3.26 -2.98
CA VAL A 50 -16.74 4.70 -2.90
C VAL A 50 -15.51 5.05 -3.74
N TRP A 51 -14.42 4.29 -3.65
CA TRP A 51 -13.22 4.50 -4.47
C TRP A 51 -13.51 4.32 -5.96
N ARG A 52 -14.32 3.32 -6.33
CA ARG A 52 -14.82 3.18 -7.70
C ARG A 52 -15.54 4.43 -8.18
N ARG A 53 -16.48 4.97 -7.39
CA ARG A 53 -17.21 6.22 -7.73
C ARG A 53 -16.29 7.43 -7.83
N ILE A 54 -15.25 7.50 -7.00
CA ILE A 54 -14.23 8.57 -7.09
C ILE A 54 -13.48 8.47 -8.42
N CYS A 55 -13.08 7.26 -8.84
CA CYS A 55 -12.46 7.04 -10.15
C CYS A 55 -13.42 7.41 -11.30
N ASP A 56 -14.70 7.04 -11.23
CA ASP A 56 -15.71 7.39 -12.22
C ASP A 56 -15.87 8.91 -12.34
N THR A 57 -15.98 9.61 -11.22
CA THR A 57 -16.08 11.08 -11.18
C THR A 57 -14.85 11.73 -11.83
N LYS A 58 -13.65 11.19 -11.61
CA LYS A 58 -12.41 11.68 -12.23
C LYS A 58 -12.37 11.42 -13.74
N LEU A 59 -12.91 10.30 -14.22
CA LEU A 59 -12.99 9.96 -15.64
C LEU A 59 -14.04 10.80 -16.40
N GLU A 60 -15.14 11.17 -15.73
CA GLU A 60 -16.21 12.00 -16.29
C GLU A 60 -15.87 13.50 -16.30
N ASN A 61 -14.97 13.94 -15.42
CA ASN A 61 -14.55 15.34 -15.31
C ASN A 61 -13.85 15.83 -16.59
N ARG A 62 -14.61 16.50 -17.46
CA ARG A 62 -14.12 17.08 -18.72
C ARG A 62 -13.10 18.22 -18.54
N ASN A 63 -12.99 18.78 -17.33
CA ASN A 63 -12.09 19.89 -17.01
C ASN A 63 -10.64 19.44 -16.72
N THR A 64 -10.40 18.15 -16.48
CA THR A 64 -9.05 17.62 -16.30
C THR A 64 -8.51 17.10 -17.63
N HIS A 65 -7.51 17.77 -18.19
CA HIS A 65 -6.76 17.30 -19.36
C HIS A 65 -5.86 16.10 -18.96
N LEU A 66 -6.45 14.91 -18.85
CA LEU A 66 -5.72 13.67 -18.61
C LEU A 66 -5.08 13.17 -19.91
N SER A 67 -3.85 12.68 -19.84
CA SER A 67 -3.23 11.95 -20.95
C SER A 67 -3.99 10.63 -21.22
N PRO A 68 -3.92 10.06 -22.44
CA PRO A 68 -4.55 8.77 -22.71
C PRO A 68 -4.05 7.65 -21.77
N GLU A 69 -2.76 7.65 -21.43
CA GLU A 69 -2.15 6.71 -20.49
C GLU A 69 -2.68 6.88 -19.06
N GLN A 70 -2.85 8.13 -18.59
CA GLN A 70 -3.46 8.40 -17.30
C GLN A 70 -4.91 7.93 -17.27
N ARG A 71 -5.69 8.21 -18.32
CA ARG A 71 -7.08 7.76 -18.44
C ARG A 71 -7.19 6.24 -18.41
N GLU A 72 -6.27 5.53 -19.04
CA GLU A 72 -6.18 4.08 -18.98
C GLU A 72 -5.88 3.61 -17.55
N SER A 73 -4.91 4.21 -16.86
CA SER A 73 -4.58 3.84 -15.47
C SER A 73 -5.76 4.01 -14.51
N TRP A 74 -6.55 5.07 -14.66
CA TRP A 74 -7.76 5.32 -13.86
C TRP A 74 -8.89 4.34 -14.19
N ASN A 75 -9.05 3.95 -15.47
CA ASN A 75 -9.98 2.88 -15.85
C ASN A 75 -9.57 1.54 -15.25
N LEU A 76 -8.26 1.21 -15.27
CA LEU A 76 -7.74 -0.02 -14.69
C LEU A 76 -7.94 -0.04 -13.17
N GLU A 77 -7.69 1.07 -12.47
CA GLU A 77 -7.95 1.17 -11.03
C GLU A 77 -9.45 1.04 -10.71
N ARG A 78 -10.34 1.67 -11.49
CA ARG A 78 -11.79 1.47 -11.33
C ARG A 78 -12.16 0.00 -11.47
N ASN A 79 -11.65 -0.66 -12.51
CA ASN A 79 -11.94 -2.06 -12.79
C ASN A 79 -11.35 -2.98 -11.69
N THR A 80 -10.18 -2.67 -11.12
CA THR A 80 -9.61 -3.42 -10.00
C THR A 80 -10.45 -3.29 -8.73
N TRP A 81 -10.94 -2.09 -8.39
CA TRP A 81 -11.80 -1.90 -7.22
C TRP A 81 -13.12 -2.68 -7.33
N GLN A 82 -13.71 -2.71 -8.52
CA GLN A 82 -14.88 -3.53 -8.79
C GLN A 82 -14.58 -5.02 -8.61
N LEU A 83 -13.44 -5.49 -9.11
CA LEU A 83 -13.01 -6.89 -8.94
C LEU A 83 -12.82 -7.25 -7.46
N VAL A 84 -12.12 -6.39 -6.72
CA VAL A 84 -11.86 -6.57 -5.28
C VAL A 84 -13.18 -6.67 -4.53
N GLN A 85 -14.14 -5.78 -4.80
CA GLN A 85 -15.45 -5.84 -4.17
C GLN A 85 -16.15 -7.18 -4.45
N MET A 86 -16.27 -7.58 -5.72
CA MET A 86 -16.97 -8.81 -6.12
C MET A 86 -16.30 -10.08 -5.57
N LEU A 87 -14.97 -10.17 -5.58
CA LEU A 87 -14.26 -11.34 -5.07
C LEU A 87 -14.35 -11.44 -3.54
N TYR A 88 -14.18 -10.33 -2.82
CA TYR A 88 -14.17 -10.36 -1.37
C TYR A 88 -15.55 -10.52 -0.76
N THR A 89 -16.62 -10.01 -1.39
CA THR A 89 -18.00 -10.35 -0.98
C THR A 89 -18.24 -11.85 -1.01
N GLU A 90 -17.77 -12.52 -2.07
CA GLU A 90 -17.92 -13.98 -2.20
C GLU A 90 -16.96 -14.77 -1.30
N ARG A 91 -15.74 -14.27 -1.07
CA ARG A 91 -14.77 -14.94 -0.20
C ARG A 91 -15.13 -14.89 1.27
N THR A 92 -15.77 -13.81 1.70
CA THR A 92 -16.16 -13.57 3.09
C THR A 92 -17.58 -14.04 3.39
N ALA A 93 -18.39 -14.27 2.35
CA ALA A 93 -19.69 -14.90 2.50
C ALA A 93 -19.55 -16.22 3.27
N PRO A 94 -20.35 -16.44 4.33
CA PRO A 94 -20.33 -17.70 5.04
C PRO A 94 -20.65 -18.81 4.04
N SER A 95 -19.84 -19.87 4.00
CA SER A 95 -20.12 -21.06 3.19
C SER A 95 -21.54 -21.48 3.49
N GLN A 96 -22.45 -21.35 2.51
CA GLN A 96 -23.82 -21.75 2.72
C GLN A 96 -23.81 -23.24 3.05
N SER A 97 -24.02 -23.56 4.32
CA SER A 97 -24.38 -24.88 4.79
C SER A 97 -25.82 -25.17 4.37
N SER A 98 -26.13 -24.96 3.08
CA SER A 98 -27.42 -25.29 2.50
C SER A 98 -27.48 -26.81 2.36
N SER A 99 -28.05 -27.41 3.41
CA SER A 99 -28.64 -28.74 3.50
C SER A 99 -27.74 -29.91 3.12
N SER A 100 -27.22 -30.56 4.15
CA SER A 100 -26.67 -31.93 4.18
C SER A 100 -27.64 -33.04 3.74
N SER A 101 -28.77 -32.73 3.10
CA SER A 101 -29.65 -33.70 2.45
C SER A 101 -29.49 -33.59 0.94
N LEU A 102 -28.37 -34.10 0.44
CA LEU A 102 -28.22 -34.42 -0.97
C LEU A 102 -29.29 -35.44 -1.35
N THR A 103 -30.32 -34.94 -2.03
CA THR A 103 -31.35 -35.74 -2.66
C THR A 103 -30.67 -36.71 -3.63
N SER A 104 -30.88 -37.99 -3.37
CA SER A 104 -30.42 -39.15 -4.14
C SER A 104 -31.10 -39.22 -5.52
N ASN A 105 -31.41 -38.09 -6.16
CA ASN A 105 -32.19 -38.04 -7.41
C ASN A 105 -31.27 -37.93 -8.64
N PRO A 106 -31.11 -39.02 -9.42
CA PRO A 106 -30.29 -39.01 -10.63
C PRO A 106 -30.91 -38.25 -11.82
N TYR A 107 -32.15 -37.75 -11.69
CA TYR A 107 -32.88 -37.03 -12.74
C TYR A 107 -32.84 -35.51 -12.59
N LEU A 108 -31.99 -34.98 -11.71
CA LEU A 108 -31.80 -33.54 -11.55
C LEU A 108 -31.37 -32.87 -12.87
N THR A 109 -31.94 -31.72 -13.18
CA THR A 109 -31.66 -30.99 -14.42
C THR A 109 -30.19 -30.53 -14.46
N PRO A 110 -29.52 -30.54 -15.63
CA PRO A 110 -28.12 -30.11 -15.73
C PRO A 110 -27.86 -28.71 -15.18
N LEU A 111 -28.79 -27.76 -15.35
CA LEU A 111 -28.69 -26.42 -14.77
C LEU A 111 -28.64 -26.47 -13.23
N LYS A 112 -29.52 -27.26 -12.61
CA LYS A 112 -29.57 -27.39 -11.14
C LYS A 112 -28.33 -28.10 -10.61
N VAL A 113 -27.85 -29.15 -11.27
CA VAL A 113 -26.61 -29.84 -10.90
C VAL A 113 -25.44 -28.87 -10.89
N VAL A 114 -25.28 -28.06 -11.93
CA VAL A 114 -24.21 -27.05 -12.01
C VAL A 114 -24.35 -25.99 -10.92
N ASN A 115 -25.57 -25.45 -10.68
CA ASN A 115 -25.82 -24.47 -9.63
C ASN A 115 -25.57 -25.01 -8.21
N LEU A 116 -25.92 -26.28 -7.97
CA LEU A 116 -25.62 -26.95 -6.70
C LEU A 116 -24.12 -27.12 -6.50
N HIS A 117 -23.38 -27.53 -7.54
CA HIS A 117 -21.93 -27.68 -7.46
C HIS A 117 -21.20 -26.33 -7.34
N LEU A 118 -21.71 -25.28 -8.00
CA LEU A 118 -21.29 -23.88 -7.82
C LEU A 118 -21.39 -23.47 -6.35
N SER A 119 -22.56 -23.69 -5.74
CA SER A 119 -22.79 -23.31 -4.33
C SER A 119 -21.92 -24.10 -3.32
N LYS A 120 -21.47 -25.31 -3.70
CA LYS A 120 -20.62 -26.16 -2.85
C LYS A 120 -19.14 -25.85 -2.96
N SER A 121 -18.67 -25.39 -4.12
CA SER A 121 -17.25 -25.22 -4.40
C SER A 121 -16.88 -23.74 -4.50
N LYS A 122 -16.18 -23.26 -3.47
CA LYS A 122 -15.78 -21.85 -3.35
C LYS A 122 -14.92 -21.38 -4.53
N ASP A 123 -13.96 -22.19 -4.98
CA ASP A 123 -13.08 -21.80 -6.10
C ASP A 123 -13.81 -21.73 -7.45
N MET A 124 -14.85 -22.54 -7.65
CA MET A 124 -15.67 -22.49 -8.86
C MET A 124 -16.52 -21.22 -8.85
N LEU A 125 -17.07 -20.89 -7.68
CA LEU A 125 -17.80 -19.66 -7.48
C LEU A 125 -16.88 -18.44 -7.72
N GLU A 126 -15.66 -18.42 -7.17
CA GLU A 126 -14.66 -17.38 -7.44
C GLU A 126 -14.32 -17.27 -8.94
N LEU A 127 -14.19 -18.40 -9.66
CA LEU A 127 -13.96 -18.40 -11.09
C LEU A 127 -15.16 -17.86 -11.88
N SER A 128 -16.38 -18.16 -11.44
CA SER A 128 -17.61 -17.61 -12.01
C SER A 128 -17.69 -16.09 -11.79
N THR A 129 -17.38 -15.62 -10.58
CA THR A 129 -17.34 -14.20 -10.23
C THR A 129 -16.27 -13.46 -11.02
N PHE A 130 -15.08 -14.05 -11.21
CA PHE A 130 -14.03 -13.47 -12.03
C PHE A 130 -14.45 -13.38 -13.51
N ARG A 131 -15.15 -14.40 -14.02
CA ARG A 131 -15.71 -14.37 -15.38
C ARG A 131 -16.79 -13.31 -15.51
N ASP A 132 -17.65 -13.17 -14.50
CA ASP A 132 -18.72 -12.17 -14.49
C ASP A 132 -18.16 -10.75 -14.40
N TRP A 133 -17.09 -10.54 -13.63
CA TRP A 133 -16.33 -9.29 -13.67
C TRP A 133 -15.78 -9.00 -15.08
N LEU A 134 -15.20 -10.00 -15.75
CA LEU A 134 -14.71 -9.81 -17.13
C LEU A 134 -15.84 -9.43 -18.10
N TYR A 135 -17.07 -9.91 -17.90
CA TYR A 135 -18.24 -9.49 -18.68
C TYR A 135 -18.53 -7.99 -18.51
N THR A 136 -18.30 -7.42 -17.32
CA THR A 136 -18.52 -5.99 -17.05
C THR A 136 -17.46 -5.05 -17.62
N CYS A 137 -16.37 -5.59 -18.17
CA CYS A 137 -15.29 -4.84 -18.82
C CYS A 137 -15.29 -5.02 -20.36
N PRO A 138 -16.36 -4.69 -21.10
CA PRO A 138 -16.35 -4.87 -22.55
C PRO A 138 -15.61 -3.73 -23.27
N SER A 139 -14.92 -4.10 -24.35
CA SER A 139 -14.48 -3.18 -25.40
C SER A 139 -15.68 -2.41 -25.98
N SER A 140 -15.45 -1.20 -26.52
CA SER A 140 -16.51 -0.36 -27.11
C SER A 140 -17.38 -1.15 -28.11
N THR A 141 -18.64 -1.36 -27.77
CA THR A 141 -19.60 -2.08 -28.62
C THR A 141 -20.01 -1.21 -29.80
N HIS A 142 -19.86 -1.71 -31.02
CA HIS A 142 -20.35 -1.05 -32.23
C HIS A 142 -21.49 -1.88 -32.80
N PRO A 143 -22.73 -1.73 -32.28
CA PRO A 143 -23.84 -2.56 -32.71
C PRO A 143 -24.15 -2.29 -34.19
N ALA A 144 -24.22 -3.36 -34.97
CA ALA A 144 -24.70 -3.29 -36.34
C ALA A 144 -26.16 -2.82 -36.37
N GLU A 145 -26.53 -2.06 -37.40
CA GLU A 145 -27.89 -1.57 -37.59
C GLU A 145 -28.89 -2.74 -37.70
N ILE A 146 -30.06 -2.64 -37.06
CA ILE A 146 -31.07 -3.70 -37.14
C ILE A 146 -31.73 -3.65 -38.52
N ARG A 147 -31.44 -4.64 -39.36
CA ARG A 147 -32.03 -4.79 -40.68
C ARG A 147 -33.08 -5.90 -40.71
N ARG A 148 -34.30 -5.58 -41.14
CA ARG A 148 -35.35 -6.58 -41.37
C ARG A 148 -35.21 -7.26 -42.73
N GLY A 149 -35.52 -8.55 -42.76
CA GLY A 149 -35.47 -9.42 -43.92
C GLY A 149 -34.18 -10.26 -43.99
N TYR A 150 -34.35 -11.57 -44.18
CA TYR A 150 -33.25 -12.51 -44.39
C TYR A 150 -32.66 -12.38 -45.81
N TRP A 151 -31.39 -11.98 -45.90
CA TRP A 151 -30.59 -11.76 -47.13
C TRP A 151 -31.38 -11.12 -48.29
N PRO A 152 -31.92 -9.91 -48.11
CA PRO A 152 -32.85 -9.31 -49.06
C PRO A 152 -32.19 -8.94 -50.40
N TYR A 153 -30.90 -8.57 -50.44
CA TYR A 153 -30.22 -8.27 -51.70
C TYR A 153 -29.92 -9.54 -52.48
N THR A 154 -29.43 -10.59 -51.81
CA THR A 154 -29.22 -11.91 -52.40
C THR A 154 -30.53 -12.52 -52.89
N LYS A 155 -31.62 -12.37 -52.11
CA LYS A 155 -32.97 -12.78 -52.51
C LYS A 155 -33.47 -12.02 -53.74
N ALA A 156 -33.22 -10.70 -53.81
CA ALA A 156 -33.59 -9.89 -54.96
C ALA A 156 -32.79 -10.27 -56.21
N SER A 157 -31.49 -10.50 -56.05
CA SER A 157 -30.56 -10.97 -57.09
C SER A 157 -30.99 -12.34 -57.64
N LEU A 158 -31.31 -13.29 -56.76
CA LEU A 158 -31.85 -14.62 -57.13
C LEU A 158 -33.20 -14.52 -57.84
N LYS A 159 -34.13 -13.70 -57.35
CA LYS A 159 -35.42 -13.47 -58.03
C LYS A 159 -35.23 -12.88 -59.42
N HIS A 160 -34.32 -11.91 -59.56
CA HIS A 160 -34.00 -11.31 -60.84
C HIS A 160 -33.35 -12.32 -61.80
N ALA A 161 -32.45 -13.18 -61.30
CA ALA A 161 -31.86 -14.28 -62.08
C ALA A 161 -32.92 -15.30 -62.54
N LEU A 162 -33.84 -15.70 -61.65
CA LEU A 162 -34.93 -16.64 -61.96
C LEU A 162 -35.96 -16.06 -62.93
N GLN A 163 -36.29 -14.77 -62.81
CA GLN A 163 -37.19 -14.07 -63.76
C GLN A 163 -36.56 -13.94 -65.14
N LYS A 164 -35.23 -13.79 -65.22
CA LYS A 164 -34.49 -13.66 -66.47
C LYS A 164 -34.25 -15.01 -67.17
N TYR A 165 -34.20 -16.12 -66.41
CA TYR A 165 -33.95 -17.47 -66.96
C TYR A 165 -34.83 -18.55 -66.27
N PRO A 166 -36.09 -18.73 -66.72
CA PRO A 166 -36.99 -19.77 -66.22
C PRO A 166 -36.39 -21.19 -66.41
N GLN A 167 -36.73 -22.13 -65.51
CA GLN A 167 -36.12 -23.46 -65.40
C GLN A 167 -36.18 -24.35 -66.66
N SER A 168 -36.92 -23.98 -67.71
CA SER A 168 -37.15 -24.80 -68.90
C SER A 168 -36.29 -24.46 -70.12
N ASP A 169 -35.39 -23.48 -70.05
CA ASP A 169 -34.65 -23.04 -71.23
C ASP A 169 -33.27 -23.71 -71.34
N SER A 170 -33.13 -24.63 -72.30
CA SER A 170 -31.86 -25.29 -72.67
C SER A 170 -30.80 -24.33 -73.26
N ARG A 171 -31.06 -23.01 -73.21
CA ARG A 171 -30.17 -21.91 -73.63
C ARG A 171 -29.63 -21.10 -72.45
N ARG A 172 -29.46 -21.71 -71.28
CA ARG A 172 -28.70 -21.07 -70.20
C ARG A 172 -27.23 -20.90 -70.65
N PRO A 173 -26.69 -19.67 -70.72
CA PRO A 173 -25.25 -19.50 -70.88
C PRO A 173 -24.55 -20.09 -69.65
N SER A 174 -23.49 -20.87 -69.89
CA SER A 174 -22.72 -21.68 -68.92
C SER A 174 -21.98 -20.90 -67.81
N GLY A 175 -22.47 -19.75 -67.39
CA GLY A 175 -21.84 -18.92 -66.35
C GLY A 175 -22.77 -17.92 -65.67
N LYS A 176 -24.08 -18.20 -65.65
CA LYS A 176 -25.10 -17.38 -64.96
C LYS A 176 -26.17 -18.26 -64.31
N ALA A 177 -25.78 -19.39 -63.72
CA ALA A 177 -26.68 -20.09 -62.81
C ALA A 177 -26.87 -19.26 -61.53
N PRO A 178 -28.05 -19.28 -60.89
CA PRO A 178 -28.17 -18.69 -59.56
C PRO A 178 -27.16 -19.36 -58.61
N PRO A 179 -26.37 -18.61 -57.83
CA PRO A 179 -25.27 -19.15 -57.02
C PRO A 179 -25.74 -20.16 -55.96
N PHE A 180 -27.03 -20.15 -55.59
CA PHE A 180 -27.63 -21.07 -54.63
C PHE A 180 -29.01 -21.57 -55.09
N HIS A 181 -29.29 -22.85 -54.85
CA HIS A 181 -30.60 -23.47 -55.08
C HIS A 181 -31.55 -23.35 -53.88
N TYR A 182 -31.01 -23.08 -52.68
CA TYR A 182 -31.74 -23.02 -51.42
C TYR A 182 -31.30 -21.76 -50.63
N MET A 183 -32.22 -21.21 -49.82
CA MET A 183 -31.99 -20.05 -48.93
C MET A 183 -31.84 -20.51 -47.47
N ASP A 184 -31.04 -21.54 -47.26
CA ASP A 184 -30.65 -22.02 -45.94
C ASP A 184 -29.23 -21.53 -45.58
N PRO A 185 -28.90 -21.49 -44.27
CA PRO A 185 -27.66 -20.88 -43.78
C PRO A 185 -26.37 -21.53 -44.30
N ASP A 186 -26.42 -22.81 -44.64
CA ASP A 186 -25.31 -23.60 -45.14
C ASP A 186 -25.22 -23.65 -46.67
N ALA A 187 -26.16 -23.03 -47.40
CA ALA A 187 -26.06 -22.82 -48.85
C ALA A 187 -24.69 -22.28 -49.32
N PRO A 188 -24.13 -21.20 -48.73
CA PRO A 188 -22.80 -20.71 -49.08
C PRO A 188 -21.69 -21.74 -48.81
N LEU A 189 -21.80 -22.52 -47.75
CA LEU A 189 -20.80 -23.54 -47.40
C LEU A 189 -20.80 -24.70 -48.40
N ARG A 190 -21.99 -25.18 -48.78
CA ARG A 190 -22.13 -26.27 -49.75
C ARG A 190 -21.62 -25.88 -51.14
N ALA A 191 -21.89 -24.66 -51.58
CA ALA A 191 -21.40 -24.17 -52.86
C ALA A 191 -19.87 -24.11 -52.89
N ASN A 192 -19.24 -23.62 -51.82
CA ASN A 192 -17.78 -23.58 -51.70
C ASN A 192 -17.15 -24.98 -51.66
N SER A 193 -17.75 -25.95 -50.96
CA SER A 193 -17.25 -27.34 -50.92
C SER A 193 -17.36 -28.07 -52.27
N GLN A 194 -18.38 -27.76 -53.08
CA GLN A 194 -18.55 -28.34 -54.41
C GLN A 194 -17.50 -27.83 -55.40
N GLN A 195 -17.05 -26.57 -55.26
CA GLN A 195 -15.97 -26.01 -56.09
C GLN A 195 -14.60 -26.59 -55.77
N THR A 196 -14.27 -26.78 -54.50
CA THR A 196 -12.99 -27.40 -54.11
C THR A 196 -12.87 -28.82 -54.64
N ASN A 197 -13.96 -29.59 -54.65
CA ASN A 197 -13.98 -30.95 -55.17
C ASN A 197 -13.86 -31.01 -56.71
N HIS A 198 -14.42 -30.04 -57.45
CA HIS A 198 -14.29 -29.97 -58.90
C HIS A 198 -12.86 -29.64 -59.35
N ILE A 199 -12.16 -28.73 -58.65
CA ILE A 199 -10.75 -28.39 -58.94
C ILE A 199 -9.83 -29.61 -58.70
N SER A 200 -10.10 -30.40 -57.67
CA SER A 200 -9.32 -31.62 -57.38
C SER A 200 -9.56 -32.75 -58.38
N GLN A 201 -10.76 -32.86 -58.97
CA GLN A 201 -11.06 -33.88 -59.99
C GLN A 201 -10.51 -33.53 -61.38
N THR A 202 -10.35 -32.25 -61.72
CA THR A 202 -9.79 -31.82 -63.03
C THR A 202 -8.28 -31.96 -63.16
N LEU A 203 -7.55 -32.29 -62.08
CA LEU A 203 -6.10 -32.48 -62.09
C LEU A 203 -5.66 -33.94 -62.34
N GLN A 204 -6.57 -34.85 -62.67
CA GLN A 204 -6.25 -36.29 -62.88
C GLN A 204 -6.56 -36.84 -64.28
N THR A 205 -6.94 -36.05 -65.27
CA THR A 205 -7.15 -36.56 -66.64
C THR A 205 -6.56 -35.65 -67.73
N ASP A 206 -5.47 -36.17 -68.30
CA ASP A 206 -4.90 -36.00 -69.64
C ASP A 206 -4.34 -34.66 -70.17
N ASP A 207 -3.12 -34.80 -70.67
CA ASP A 207 -2.29 -33.88 -71.42
C ASP A 207 -2.86 -33.54 -72.81
N SER A 208 -2.64 -32.28 -73.21
CA SER A 208 -2.69 -31.73 -74.57
C SER A 208 -4.08 -31.53 -75.23
N VAL A 209 -4.53 -30.27 -75.30
CA VAL A 209 -4.68 -29.44 -76.53
C VAL A 209 -5.06 -28.03 -76.06
N GLY A 210 -4.35 -27.01 -76.55
CA GLY A 210 -4.65 -25.61 -76.27
C GLY A 210 -6.01 -25.19 -76.80
N PHE A 211 -6.85 -24.65 -75.92
CA PHE A 211 -8.00 -23.83 -76.30
C PHE A 211 -8.09 -22.63 -75.36
N VAL A 212 -8.24 -21.47 -75.97
CA VAL A 212 -8.32 -20.14 -75.39
C VAL A 212 -9.34 -20.12 -74.24
N SER A 213 -8.89 -19.87 -73.02
CA SER A 213 -9.78 -19.46 -71.93
C SER A 213 -10.10 -17.99 -72.14
N ASP A 214 -11.34 -17.70 -72.55
CA ASP A 214 -11.90 -16.36 -72.62
C ASP A 214 -11.63 -15.60 -71.31
N PRO A 215 -11.06 -14.38 -71.34
CA PRO A 215 -10.85 -13.54 -70.15
C PRO A 215 -12.15 -13.09 -69.45
N ASN A 216 -13.32 -13.48 -69.97
CA ASN A 216 -14.65 -13.15 -69.46
C ASN A 216 -15.41 -14.33 -68.83
N ALA A 217 -14.77 -15.49 -68.62
CA ALA A 217 -15.30 -16.52 -67.74
C ALA A 217 -15.06 -16.11 -66.28
N ILE A 218 -15.86 -15.16 -65.79
CA ILE A 218 -15.96 -14.82 -64.36
C ILE A 218 -16.42 -16.11 -63.67
N GLN A 219 -15.47 -16.82 -63.06
CA GLN A 219 -15.70 -17.99 -62.23
C GLN A 219 -16.80 -17.66 -61.23
N GLU A 220 -17.91 -18.39 -61.29
CA GLU A 220 -19.09 -18.26 -60.44
C GLU A 220 -18.65 -18.41 -58.98
N LYS A 221 -18.40 -17.33 -58.26
CA LYS A 221 -18.25 -17.40 -56.80
C LYS A 221 -19.62 -17.71 -56.20
N GLY A 222 -19.74 -18.83 -55.49
CA GLY A 222 -20.88 -19.12 -54.62
C GLY A 222 -20.86 -18.23 -53.38
N GLU A 223 -20.81 -16.92 -53.58
CA GLU A 223 -20.72 -15.90 -52.55
C GLU A 223 -22.05 -15.13 -52.47
N LEU A 224 -22.43 -14.74 -51.24
CA LEU A 224 -23.57 -13.85 -51.01
C LEU A 224 -23.31 -12.50 -51.69
N GLU A 225 -24.38 -11.73 -51.94
CA GLU A 225 -24.24 -10.36 -52.45
C GLU A 225 -23.40 -9.53 -51.48
N GLN A 226 -22.52 -8.66 -51.98
CA GLN A 226 -21.50 -7.97 -51.18
C GLN A 226 -22.10 -7.20 -49.98
N LEU A 227 -23.23 -6.51 -50.18
CA LEU A 227 -23.91 -5.76 -49.11
C LEU A 227 -24.48 -6.67 -48.01
N ASP A 228 -24.97 -7.86 -48.38
CA ASP A 228 -25.44 -8.85 -47.40
C ASP A 228 -24.25 -9.49 -46.68
N GLN A 229 -23.12 -9.71 -47.37
CA GLN A 229 -21.89 -10.25 -46.78
C GLN A 229 -21.24 -9.27 -45.79
N GLU A 230 -21.19 -7.98 -46.11
CA GLU A 230 -20.68 -6.92 -45.21
C GLU A 230 -21.56 -6.79 -43.97
N TYR A 231 -22.88 -6.82 -44.16
CA TYR A 231 -23.83 -6.83 -43.05
C TYR A 231 -23.69 -8.07 -42.17
N ASP A 232 -23.57 -9.26 -42.74
CA ASP A 232 -23.38 -10.50 -41.99
C ASP A 232 -22.08 -10.47 -41.17
N ARG A 233 -20.98 -9.94 -41.71
CA ARG A 233 -19.73 -9.77 -40.96
C ARG A 233 -19.92 -8.82 -39.77
N ALA A 234 -20.59 -7.68 -39.97
CA ALA A 234 -20.87 -6.73 -38.90
C ALA A 234 -21.81 -7.34 -37.85
N MET A 235 -22.86 -8.04 -38.28
CA MET A 235 -23.82 -8.71 -37.42
C MET A 235 -23.16 -9.76 -36.52
N VAL A 236 -22.33 -10.65 -37.10
CA VAL A 236 -21.63 -11.69 -36.33
C VAL A 236 -20.63 -11.07 -35.35
N LYS A 237 -19.96 -9.97 -35.74
CA LYS A 237 -19.11 -9.22 -34.82
C LYS A 237 -19.92 -8.69 -33.63
N THR A 238 -21.08 -8.07 -33.86
CA THR A 238 -21.98 -7.60 -32.79
C THR A 238 -22.48 -8.77 -31.91
N LEU A 239 -22.79 -9.93 -32.49
CA LEU A 239 -23.16 -11.12 -31.73
C LEU A 239 -22.03 -11.62 -30.83
N PHE A 240 -20.79 -11.62 -31.34
CA PHE A 240 -19.62 -11.94 -30.53
C PHE A 240 -19.43 -10.92 -29.39
N GLU A 241 -19.60 -9.63 -29.65
CA GLU A 241 -19.55 -8.58 -28.63
C GLU A 241 -20.60 -8.79 -27.53
N TYR A 242 -21.84 -9.17 -27.87
CA TYR A 242 -22.87 -9.51 -26.87
C TYR A 242 -22.53 -10.76 -26.06
N VAL A 243 -22.02 -11.82 -26.70
CA VAL A 243 -21.56 -13.03 -25.98
C VAL A 243 -20.38 -12.70 -25.06
N ARG A 244 -19.47 -11.83 -25.51
CA ARG A 244 -18.34 -11.33 -24.72
C ARG A 244 -18.78 -10.45 -23.55
N ALA A 245 -19.93 -9.79 -23.63
CA ALA A 245 -20.54 -9.03 -22.53
C ALA A 245 -21.42 -9.89 -21.61
N GLY A 246 -21.58 -11.20 -21.89
CA GLY A 246 -22.48 -12.08 -21.14
C GLY A 246 -23.97 -11.90 -21.46
N GLU A 247 -24.31 -10.96 -22.34
CA GLU A 247 -25.67 -10.56 -22.70
C GLU A 247 -26.25 -11.45 -23.82
N ILE A 248 -26.32 -12.77 -23.57
CA ILE A 248 -26.83 -13.75 -24.55
C ILE A 248 -28.31 -13.47 -24.88
N GLY A 249 -29.10 -12.96 -23.93
CA GLY A 249 -30.49 -12.58 -24.16
C GLY A 249 -30.63 -11.51 -25.24
N LEU A 250 -29.83 -10.45 -25.16
CA LEU A 250 -29.80 -9.39 -26.17
C LEU A 250 -29.32 -9.91 -27.54
N ALA A 251 -28.36 -10.84 -27.55
CA ALA A 251 -27.90 -11.49 -28.78
C ALA A 251 -29.04 -12.29 -29.46
N LEU A 252 -29.84 -13.03 -28.68
CA LEU A 252 -30.98 -13.79 -29.20
C LEU A 252 -32.06 -12.86 -29.77
N ASP A 253 -32.37 -11.78 -29.07
CA ASP A 253 -33.36 -10.80 -29.52
C ASP A 253 -32.88 -10.04 -30.75
N PHE A 254 -31.59 -9.71 -30.83
CA PHE A 254 -30.97 -9.12 -32.02
C PHE A 254 -31.08 -10.06 -33.22
N CYS A 255 -30.80 -11.37 -33.06
CA CYS A 255 -31.00 -12.35 -34.14
C CYS A 255 -32.46 -12.44 -34.59
N ARG A 256 -33.42 -12.38 -33.67
CA ARG A 256 -34.87 -12.41 -33.98
C ARG A 256 -35.30 -11.15 -34.74
N GLN A 257 -34.84 -9.98 -34.31
CA GLN A 257 -35.17 -8.69 -34.95
C GLN A 257 -34.58 -8.56 -36.36
N CYS A 258 -33.44 -9.20 -36.61
CA CYS A 258 -32.80 -9.25 -37.92
C CYS A 258 -33.38 -10.33 -38.85
N ASP A 259 -34.41 -11.08 -38.45
CA ASP A 259 -34.96 -12.22 -39.19
C ASP A 259 -33.95 -13.38 -39.45
N HIS A 260 -33.02 -13.62 -38.51
CA HIS A 260 -32.13 -14.79 -38.50
C HIS A 260 -32.50 -15.76 -37.34
N PRO A 261 -33.68 -16.40 -37.36
CA PRO A 261 -34.15 -17.25 -36.26
C PRO A 261 -33.30 -18.52 -36.09
N TRP A 262 -32.64 -18.99 -37.15
CA TRP A 262 -31.72 -20.12 -37.10
C TRP A 262 -30.46 -19.81 -36.28
N ARG A 263 -29.91 -18.58 -36.37
CA ARG A 263 -28.78 -18.15 -35.53
C ARG A 263 -29.20 -18.09 -34.07
N ALA A 264 -30.40 -17.54 -33.81
CA ALA A 264 -30.96 -17.54 -32.46
C ALA A 264 -31.12 -18.97 -31.90
N ALA A 265 -31.58 -19.91 -32.72
CA ALA A 265 -31.70 -21.32 -32.32
C ALA A 265 -30.33 -21.95 -32.01
N SER A 266 -29.31 -21.69 -32.83
CA SER A 266 -27.94 -22.15 -32.59
C SER A 266 -27.36 -21.60 -31.29
N LEU A 267 -27.54 -20.30 -31.03
CA LEU A 267 -27.08 -19.64 -29.81
C LEU A 267 -27.82 -20.12 -28.56
N ALA A 268 -29.13 -20.34 -28.66
CA ALA A 268 -29.96 -20.84 -27.56
C ALA A 268 -29.53 -22.24 -27.07
N GLY A 269 -28.90 -23.04 -27.95
CA GLY A 269 -28.34 -24.34 -27.57
C GLY A 269 -27.22 -24.27 -26.52
N GLY A 270 -26.63 -23.09 -26.30
CA GLY A 270 -25.63 -22.87 -25.24
C GLY A 270 -26.20 -22.82 -23.83
N GLN A 271 -27.52 -22.69 -23.68
CA GLN A 271 -28.18 -22.71 -22.38
C GLN A 271 -28.28 -24.15 -21.84
N LEU A 272 -27.98 -24.33 -20.55
CA LEU A 272 -28.14 -25.61 -19.86
C LEU A 272 -29.63 -25.99 -19.78
N PHE A 273 -29.91 -27.30 -19.92
CA PHE A 273 -31.27 -27.80 -19.84
C PHE A 273 -31.87 -27.60 -18.44
N HIS A 274 -33.11 -27.11 -18.42
CA HIS A 274 -33.91 -26.81 -17.24
C HIS A 274 -35.36 -27.22 -17.49
N ASP A 275 -35.95 -27.92 -16.51
CA ASP A 275 -37.33 -28.38 -16.51
C ASP A 275 -37.92 -28.09 -15.12
N PRO A 276 -38.62 -26.96 -14.93
CA PRO A 276 -39.16 -26.55 -13.62
C PRO A 276 -39.97 -27.66 -12.91
N PRO A 277 -40.84 -28.44 -13.60
CA PRO A 277 -41.56 -29.56 -12.99
C PRO A 277 -40.69 -30.64 -12.33
N LEU A 278 -39.46 -30.90 -12.83
CA LEU A 278 -38.55 -31.87 -12.22
C LEU A 278 -37.90 -31.32 -10.93
N GLU A 279 -37.93 -30.00 -10.75
CA GLU A 279 -37.32 -29.30 -9.62
C GLU A 279 -38.31 -29.15 -8.45
N ASP A 280 -39.61 -29.02 -8.74
CA ASP A 280 -40.68 -28.92 -7.73
C ASP A 280 -40.84 -30.21 -6.90
N PHE A 281 -40.43 -31.38 -7.43
CA PHE A 281 -40.46 -32.66 -6.71
C PHE A 281 -39.59 -32.67 -5.43
N GLU A 282 -38.60 -31.78 -5.31
CA GLU A 282 -37.71 -31.72 -4.14
C GLU A 282 -38.21 -30.81 -3.01
N THR A 283 -39.11 -29.86 -3.30
CA THR A 283 -39.55 -28.85 -2.31
C THR A 283 -40.72 -29.27 -1.43
N GLY A 284 -41.20 -30.51 -1.58
CA GLY A 284 -42.24 -31.07 -0.70
C GLY A 284 -43.61 -30.40 -0.82
N SER A 285 -43.91 -29.71 -1.93
CA SER A 285 -45.28 -29.26 -2.18
C SER A 285 -46.18 -30.50 -2.37
N PRO A 286 -47.34 -30.58 -1.67
CA PRO A 286 -48.27 -31.67 -1.88
C PRO A 286 -48.69 -31.67 -3.35
N PHE A 287 -48.71 -32.86 -3.96
CA PHE A 287 -49.38 -33.09 -5.24
C PHE A 287 -50.70 -32.29 -5.29
N PRO A 288 -51.04 -31.59 -6.38
CA PRO A 288 -52.43 -31.35 -6.68
C PRO A 288 -53.08 -32.74 -6.75
N GLN A 289 -53.83 -33.11 -5.72
CA GLN A 289 -54.70 -34.27 -5.78
C GLN A 289 -55.66 -34.06 -6.96
N ASP A 290 -55.72 -35.07 -7.82
CA ASP A 290 -56.74 -35.30 -8.85
C ASP A 290 -56.76 -34.33 -10.05
N GLU A 291 -55.79 -34.48 -10.96
CA GLU A 291 -56.15 -34.47 -12.39
C GLU A 291 -56.40 -35.92 -12.82
N ILE A 292 -57.65 -36.34 -12.61
CA ILE A 292 -58.24 -37.48 -13.29
C ILE A 292 -57.99 -37.27 -14.79
N LEU A 293 -57.18 -38.16 -15.40
CA LEU A 293 -57.09 -38.30 -16.85
C LEU A 293 -58.51 -38.34 -17.42
N PRO A 294 -58.93 -37.37 -18.26
CA PRO A 294 -60.20 -37.50 -18.93
C PRO A 294 -60.09 -38.64 -19.94
N ASP A 295 -60.92 -39.66 -19.76
CA ASP A 295 -61.15 -40.69 -20.76
C ASP A 295 -61.41 -40.06 -22.13
N ALA A 296 -60.83 -40.69 -23.16
CA ALA A 296 -60.73 -40.21 -24.54
C ALA A 296 -62.07 -40.16 -25.32
N GLN A 297 -63.21 -39.86 -24.68
CA GLN A 297 -64.53 -39.87 -25.31
C GLN A 297 -65.46 -38.76 -24.77
N SER A 298 -65.16 -37.49 -25.03
CA SER A 298 -66.20 -36.45 -25.16
C SER A 298 -65.65 -35.22 -25.88
N LEU A 299 -65.71 -35.27 -27.21
CA LEU A 299 -65.68 -34.08 -28.04
C LEU A 299 -67.05 -33.41 -27.95
N ASP A 300 -67.12 -32.22 -27.36
CA ASP A 300 -68.12 -31.22 -27.73
C ASP A 300 -67.42 -29.86 -27.95
N PRO A 301 -67.48 -29.30 -29.17
CA PRO A 301 -66.92 -27.99 -29.47
C PRO A 301 -68.02 -26.95 -29.29
N PHE A 302 -67.95 -26.04 -28.32
CA PHE A 302 -68.47 -24.66 -28.41
C PHE A 302 -68.24 -23.89 -27.10
N VAL A 303 -67.34 -22.91 -27.19
CA VAL A 303 -67.36 -21.58 -26.52
C VAL A 303 -67.40 -21.55 -25.00
N ASN A 304 -66.24 -21.16 -24.42
CA ASN A 304 -66.24 -20.19 -23.33
C ASN A 304 -64.97 -19.34 -23.38
N GLU A 305 -65.04 -18.24 -24.14
CA GLU A 305 -64.17 -17.09 -23.98
C GLU A 305 -64.39 -16.54 -22.56
N ASN A 306 -63.32 -16.30 -21.79
CA ASN A 306 -63.29 -15.83 -20.39
C ASN A 306 -63.22 -16.90 -19.29
N ARG A 307 -62.21 -17.76 -19.34
CA ARG A 307 -61.50 -18.16 -18.12
C ARG A 307 -60.06 -17.67 -18.20
N ASN A 308 -59.67 -16.94 -17.17
CA ASN A 308 -58.32 -16.45 -16.90
C ASN A 308 -57.26 -17.44 -17.36
N LEU A 309 -56.44 -17.02 -18.34
CA LEU A 309 -55.19 -17.68 -18.67
C LEU A 309 -54.37 -17.77 -17.38
N SER A 310 -54.21 -18.99 -16.87
CA SER A 310 -53.15 -19.31 -15.90
C SER A 310 -51.81 -18.80 -16.46
N PRO A 311 -50.93 -18.19 -15.64
CA PRO A 311 -49.72 -17.55 -16.17
C PRO A 311 -48.81 -18.60 -16.80
N TYR A 312 -48.78 -18.63 -18.13
CA TYR A 312 -48.02 -19.54 -19.00
C TYR A 312 -46.48 -19.39 -18.93
N ASN A 313 -45.95 -18.86 -17.82
CA ASN A 313 -44.53 -18.54 -17.65
C ASN A 313 -43.82 -19.35 -16.53
N GLN A 314 -44.50 -20.26 -15.84
CA GLN A 314 -43.87 -21.11 -14.80
C GLN A 314 -43.50 -22.53 -15.27
N THR A 315 -43.79 -22.90 -16.53
CA THR A 315 -43.70 -24.30 -17.00
C THR A 315 -42.97 -24.47 -18.33
N ASN A 316 -42.13 -23.52 -18.76
CA ASN A 316 -41.43 -23.65 -20.04
C ASN A 316 -40.07 -24.32 -19.85
N ARG A 317 -39.96 -25.55 -20.33
CA ARG A 317 -38.67 -26.24 -20.55
C ARG A 317 -37.77 -25.38 -21.41
N SER A 318 -36.51 -25.22 -20.99
CA SER A 318 -35.52 -24.41 -21.70
C SER A 318 -34.17 -25.09 -21.76
N GLY A 319 -33.35 -24.73 -22.75
CA GLY A 319 -31.98 -25.21 -22.92
C GLY A 319 -31.85 -26.49 -23.75
N CYS A 320 -30.60 -26.92 -23.98
CA CYS A 320 -30.28 -28.07 -24.82
C CYS A 320 -30.14 -29.36 -24.01
N LEU A 321 -30.95 -30.36 -24.33
CA LEU A 321 -30.91 -31.69 -23.71
C LEU A 321 -29.56 -32.39 -23.96
N ASN A 322 -29.12 -32.43 -25.23
CA ASN A 322 -27.89 -33.08 -25.66
C ASN A 322 -26.75 -32.05 -25.81
N ARG A 323 -26.38 -31.37 -24.73
CA ARG A 323 -25.32 -30.34 -24.74
C ARG A 323 -24.00 -30.83 -25.33
N LYS A 324 -23.61 -32.08 -25.06
CA LYS A 324 -22.37 -32.69 -25.58
C LYS A 324 -22.33 -32.74 -27.11
N LEU A 325 -23.46 -33.11 -27.72
CA LEU A 325 -23.61 -33.10 -29.18
C LEU A 325 -23.60 -31.67 -29.73
N TRP A 326 -24.31 -30.75 -29.07
CA TRP A 326 -24.31 -29.35 -29.48
C TRP A 326 -22.89 -28.75 -29.43
N LYS A 327 -22.15 -28.98 -28.35
CA LYS A 327 -20.75 -28.54 -28.21
C LYS A 327 -19.84 -29.15 -29.28
N SER A 328 -19.98 -30.45 -29.59
CA SER A 328 -19.16 -31.07 -30.64
C SER A 328 -19.44 -30.49 -32.03
N MET A 329 -20.69 -30.10 -32.30
CA MET A 329 -21.06 -29.38 -33.52
C MET A 329 -20.48 -27.96 -33.55
N CYS A 330 -20.53 -27.23 -32.43
CA CYS A 330 -19.89 -25.91 -32.32
C CYS A 330 -18.37 -25.97 -32.53
N LEU A 331 -17.69 -26.99 -31.97
CA LEU A 331 -16.26 -27.24 -32.19
C LEU A 331 -15.92 -27.58 -33.64
N HIS A 332 -16.79 -28.34 -34.30
CA HIS A 332 -16.63 -28.62 -35.73
C HIS A 332 -16.78 -27.34 -36.57
N MET A 333 -17.73 -26.48 -36.18
CA MET A 333 -17.99 -25.20 -36.84
C MET A 333 -16.84 -24.20 -36.62
N SER A 334 -16.29 -24.11 -35.40
CA SER A 334 -15.13 -23.25 -35.12
C SER A 334 -13.87 -23.67 -35.86
N SER A 335 -13.69 -24.98 -36.10
CA SER A 335 -12.55 -25.54 -36.85
C SER A 335 -12.65 -25.28 -38.37
N ASN A 336 -13.81 -24.85 -38.87
CA ASN A 336 -14.05 -24.68 -40.30
C ASN A 336 -13.50 -23.34 -40.81
N LYS A 337 -12.36 -23.40 -41.52
CA LYS A 337 -11.66 -22.23 -42.10
C LYS A 337 -12.45 -21.46 -43.17
N SER A 338 -13.53 -22.03 -43.71
CA SER A 338 -14.37 -21.36 -44.73
C SER A 338 -15.32 -20.31 -44.17
N LEU A 339 -15.51 -20.29 -42.84
CA LEU A 339 -16.35 -19.33 -42.14
C LEU A 339 -15.59 -18.04 -41.82
N PRO A 340 -16.29 -16.90 -41.63
CA PRO A 340 -15.67 -15.69 -41.17
C PRO A 340 -15.08 -15.86 -39.76
N THR A 341 -13.97 -15.16 -39.47
CA THR A 341 -13.20 -15.29 -38.22
C THR A 341 -14.05 -15.05 -36.97
N TYR A 342 -14.94 -14.05 -36.99
CA TYR A 342 -15.85 -13.76 -35.87
C TYR A 342 -16.91 -14.86 -35.65
N GLU A 343 -17.30 -15.60 -36.70
CA GLU A 343 -18.27 -16.70 -36.57
C GLU A 343 -17.61 -17.94 -35.99
N GLN A 344 -16.37 -18.23 -36.41
CA GLN A 344 -15.54 -19.25 -35.79
C GLN A 344 -15.33 -18.95 -34.30
N ALA A 345 -15.01 -17.69 -33.97
CA ALA A 345 -14.83 -17.23 -32.60
C ALA A 345 -16.14 -17.28 -31.79
N LEU A 346 -17.29 -16.98 -32.39
CA LEU A 346 -18.59 -17.05 -31.71
C LEU A 346 -18.91 -18.48 -31.24
N TYR A 347 -18.79 -19.46 -32.12
CA TYR A 347 -19.02 -20.87 -31.76
C TYR A 347 -17.91 -21.44 -30.88
N GLY A 348 -16.66 -21.00 -31.08
CA GLY A 348 -15.53 -21.35 -30.22
C GLY A 348 -15.71 -20.86 -28.78
N ALA A 349 -16.15 -19.61 -28.59
CA ALA A 349 -16.43 -19.04 -27.28
C ALA A 349 -17.54 -19.80 -26.55
N LEU A 350 -18.61 -20.16 -27.27
CA LEU A 350 -19.72 -20.94 -26.73
C LEU A 350 -19.35 -22.38 -26.37
N ALA A 351 -18.41 -22.98 -27.10
CA ALA A 351 -17.90 -24.32 -26.83
C ALA A 351 -16.78 -24.36 -25.77
N GLY A 352 -16.17 -23.21 -25.45
CA GLY A 352 -15.01 -23.12 -24.55
C GLY A 352 -13.67 -23.44 -25.22
N GLU A 353 -13.55 -23.25 -26.54
CA GLU A 353 -12.31 -23.42 -27.29
C GLU A 353 -11.51 -22.13 -27.36
N THR A 354 -10.19 -22.19 -27.13
CA THR A 354 -9.34 -20.99 -27.16
C THR A 354 -8.85 -20.64 -28.57
N SER A 355 -8.43 -21.63 -29.36
CA SER A 355 -7.73 -21.46 -30.65
C SER A 355 -8.46 -20.56 -31.65
N SER A 356 -9.78 -20.71 -31.75
CA SER A 356 -10.65 -20.01 -32.69
C SER A 356 -11.01 -18.59 -32.22
N VAL A 357 -10.93 -18.32 -30.92
CA VAL A 357 -11.31 -17.04 -30.30
C VAL A 357 -10.12 -16.08 -30.22
N LEU A 358 -8.91 -16.58 -29.96
CA LEU A 358 -7.70 -15.77 -29.81
C LEU A 358 -7.43 -14.76 -30.95
N PRO A 359 -7.69 -15.07 -32.25
CA PRO A 359 -7.46 -14.11 -33.34
C PRO A 359 -8.36 -12.86 -33.29
N VAL A 360 -9.45 -12.90 -32.52
CA VAL A 360 -10.42 -11.81 -32.39
C VAL A 360 -10.21 -11.00 -31.10
N CYS A 361 -9.40 -11.51 -30.15
CA CYS A 361 -9.08 -10.85 -28.89
C CYS A 361 -7.97 -9.80 -29.09
N TYR A 362 -8.31 -8.51 -28.98
CA TYR A 362 -7.34 -7.41 -29.10
C TYR A 362 -6.89 -6.84 -27.76
N THR A 363 -7.72 -6.94 -26.71
CA THR A 363 -7.43 -6.44 -25.37
C THR A 363 -6.94 -7.56 -24.46
N TRP A 364 -6.27 -7.17 -23.37
CA TRP A 364 -5.83 -8.12 -22.35
C TRP A 364 -7.02 -8.82 -21.69
N GLU A 365 -8.10 -8.09 -21.40
CA GLU A 365 -9.33 -8.59 -20.81
C GLU A 365 -9.99 -9.66 -21.69
N ASP A 366 -10.04 -9.43 -23.00
CA ASP A 366 -10.61 -10.38 -23.96
C ASP A 366 -9.79 -11.67 -24.05
N TYR A 367 -8.47 -11.57 -23.96
CA TYR A 367 -7.56 -12.71 -23.99
C TYR A 367 -7.69 -13.57 -22.72
N ILE A 368 -7.76 -12.92 -21.55
CA ILE A 368 -7.96 -13.60 -20.27
C ILE A 368 -9.35 -14.23 -20.20
N TRP A 369 -10.39 -13.50 -20.63
CA TRP A 369 -11.75 -14.01 -20.69
C TRP A 369 -11.85 -15.30 -21.50
N CYS A 370 -11.20 -15.37 -22.66
CA CYS A 370 -11.17 -16.57 -23.49
C CYS A 370 -10.64 -17.79 -22.71
N HIS A 371 -9.52 -17.63 -22.01
CA HIS A 371 -8.93 -18.69 -21.20
C HIS A 371 -9.79 -19.07 -19.99
N ILE A 372 -10.32 -18.09 -19.27
CA ILE A 372 -11.19 -18.34 -18.10
C ILE A 372 -12.49 -19.02 -18.51
N ASN A 373 -13.09 -18.59 -19.61
CA ASN A 373 -14.31 -19.21 -20.15
C ASN A 373 -14.06 -20.66 -20.59
N SER A 374 -12.91 -20.94 -21.22
CA SER A 374 -12.49 -22.31 -21.55
C SER A 374 -12.31 -23.19 -20.31
N ILE A 375 -11.69 -22.65 -19.25
CA ILE A 375 -11.54 -23.35 -17.97
C ILE A 375 -12.91 -23.61 -17.35
N PHE A 376 -13.79 -22.60 -17.30
CA PHE A 376 -15.15 -22.75 -16.77
C PHE A 376 -15.94 -23.83 -17.50
N GLU A 377 -16.00 -23.78 -18.84
CA GLU A 377 -16.73 -24.76 -19.65
C GLU A 377 -16.16 -26.18 -19.49
N THR A 378 -14.85 -26.32 -19.36
CA THR A 378 -14.21 -27.62 -19.08
C THR A 378 -14.61 -28.15 -17.70
N GLN A 379 -14.71 -27.29 -16.69
CA GLN A 379 -15.14 -27.70 -15.35
C GLN A 379 -16.63 -28.07 -15.32
N VAL A 380 -17.48 -27.33 -16.04
CA VAL A 380 -18.89 -27.69 -16.21
C VAL A 380 -19.03 -29.06 -16.87
N ASP A 381 -18.26 -29.34 -17.92
CA ASP A 381 -18.29 -30.66 -18.58
C ASP A 381 -17.82 -31.77 -17.64
N LYS A 382 -16.74 -31.54 -16.86
CA LYS A 382 -16.28 -32.48 -15.84
C LYS A 382 -17.35 -32.77 -14.78
N ILE A 383 -18.05 -31.75 -14.29
CA ILE A 383 -19.12 -31.91 -13.29
C ILE A 383 -20.25 -32.79 -13.84
N LEU A 384 -20.62 -32.59 -15.11
CA LEU A 384 -21.68 -33.36 -15.78
C LEU A 384 -21.25 -34.80 -16.13
N GLU A 385 -19.95 -35.07 -16.25
CA GLU A 385 -19.40 -36.40 -16.58
C GLU A 385 -19.00 -37.23 -15.35
N SER A 386 -18.52 -36.61 -14.26
CA SER A 386 -17.93 -37.30 -13.10
C SER A 386 -18.94 -37.68 -12.01
N HIS A 387 -20.02 -36.91 -11.84
CA HIS A 387 -20.97 -37.11 -10.74
C HIS A 387 -22.18 -37.96 -11.14
N GLN A 388 -22.59 -38.83 -10.20
CA GLN A 388 -23.76 -39.71 -10.28
C GLN A 388 -25.07 -38.97 -10.64
N LEU A 389 -25.16 -37.67 -10.33
CA LEU A 389 -26.32 -36.80 -10.55
C LEU A 389 -26.42 -36.23 -11.98
N GLY A 390 -25.32 -36.14 -12.73
CA GLY A 390 -25.29 -35.59 -14.11
C GLY A 390 -25.14 -36.66 -15.20
N TYR A 391 -24.78 -37.89 -14.80
CA TYR A 391 -24.46 -38.99 -15.70
C TYR A 391 -25.60 -39.37 -16.65
N TYR A 392 -26.85 -39.30 -16.17
CA TYR A 392 -28.03 -39.60 -16.97
C TYR A 392 -28.15 -38.70 -18.22
N TRP A 393 -27.90 -37.40 -18.08
CA TRP A 393 -28.04 -36.46 -19.20
C TRP A 393 -26.87 -36.49 -20.18
N SER A 394 -25.69 -36.93 -19.74
CA SER A 394 -24.51 -37.04 -20.59
C SER A 394 -24.41 -38.38 -21.32
N HIS A 395 -24.89 -39.47 -20.71
CA HIS A 395 -24.76 -40.85 -21.23
C HIS A 395 -26.10 -41.51 -21.58
N GLN A 396 -27.23 -40.86 -21.28
CA GLN A 396 -28.60 -41.40 -21.43
C GLN A 396 -28.81 -42.73 -20.68
N ALA A 397 -28.00 -42.97 -19.64
CA ALA A 397 -28.01 -44.18 -18.82
C ALA A 397 -27.77 -43.82 -17.35
N LEU A 398 -28.30 -44.64 -16.42
CA LEU A 398 -27.96 -44.50 -15.00
C LEU A 398 -26.51 -44.99 -14.75
N PRO A 399 -25.79 -44.38 -13.79
CA PRO A 399 -24.48 -44.87 -13.40
C PRO A 399 -24.60 -46.32 -12.88
N PRO A 400 -23.67 -47.23 -13.23
CA PRO A 400 -23.72 -48.59 -12.75
C PRO A 400 -23.67 -48.59 -11.20
N SER A 401 -24.64 -49.25 -10.56
CA SER A 401 -24.67 -49.35 -9.10
C SER A 401 -23.45 -50.13 -8.61
N GLU A 402 -22.69 -49.57 -7.66
CA GLU A 402 -21.53 -50.24 -7.04
C GLU A 402 -21.89 -51.49 -6.21
N ASN A 403 -23.18 -51.83 -6.08
CA ASN A 403 -23.67 -52.96 -5.29
C ASN A 403 -24.48 -53.98 -6.12
N GLN A 404 -23.88 -54.54 -7.17
CA GLN A 404 -24.32 -55.85 -7.66
C GLN A 404 -23.18 -56.84 -7.43
N GLU A 405 -23.30 -57.65 -6.36
CA GLU A 405 -22.60 -58.93 -6.33
C GLU A 405 -23.01 -59.71 -7.60
N PRO A 406 -22.07 -60.38 -8.27
CA PRO A 406 -22.40 -61.18 -9.45
C PRO A 406 -23.29 -62.34 -9.02
N ASP A 407 -24.57 -62.27 -9.38
CA ASP A 407 -25.51 -63.38 -9.22
C ASP A 407 -24.99 -64.55 -10.07
N ALA A 408 -24.60 -65.62 -9.39
CA ALA A 408 -24.03 -66.82 -9.98
C ALA A 408 -25.13 -67.69 -10.61
N SER A 409 -25.77 -67.23 -11.68
CA SER A 409 -26.61 -68.08 -12.53
C SER A 409 -26.97 -67.41 -13.86
N ASP A 410 -25.99 -67.26 -14.76
CA ASP A 410 -26.26 -67.38 -16.20
C ASP A 410 -24.93 -67.56 -16.96
N GLU A 411 -24.53 -68.83 -17.17
CA GLU A 411 -23.58 -69.16 -18.23
C GLU A 411 -24.35 -69.23 -19.55
N GLY A 412 -24.11 -68.26 -20.43
CA GLY A 412 -24.70 -68.21 -21.76
C GLY A 412 -24.09 -67.13 -22.66
N ASP A 413 -22.90 -67.43 -23.19
CA ASP A 413 -22.28 -66.91 -24.44
C ASP A 413 -22.74 -65.56 -25.03
N ILE A 414 -21.96 -64.47 -24.79
CA ILE A 414 -21.68 -63.43 -25.81
C ILE A 414 -20.22 -62.91 -25.64
N PRO A 415 -19.42 -62.71 -26.71
CA PRO A 415 -17.96 -62.54 -26.63
C PRO A 415 -17.46 -61.17 -26.17
N HIS A 416 -16.37 -61.20 -25.40
CA HIS A 416 -15.46 -60.10 -25.12
C HIS A 416 -15.04 -59.32 -26.38
N GLN A 417 -15.38 -58.03 -26.45
CA GLN A 417 -14.53 -56.96 -27.04
C GLN A 417 -15.10 -55.59 -26.61
N LEU A 418 -14.23 -54.67 -26.20
CA LEU A 418 -14.48 -53.36 -25.54
C LEU A 418 -14.52 -53.37 -23.98
N ARG A 419 -13.55 -54.04 -23.34
CA ARG A 419 -13.13 -53.69 -21.97
C ARG A 419 -11.92 -52.76 -22.05
N ASN A 420 -12.13 -51.44 -21.98
CA ASN A 420 -11.05 -50.48 -21.82
C ASN A 420 -10.41 -50.66 -20.41
N PRO A 421 -9.07 -50.75 -20.30
CA PRO A 421 -8.39 -51.06 -19.03
C PRO A 421 -8.25 -49.88 -18.05
N ASP A 422 -8.74 -48.69 -18.35
CA ASP A 422 -8.46 -47.47 -17.57
C ASP A 422 -9.48 -47.14 -16.44
N ARG A 423 -10.42 -48.04 -16.13
CA ARG A 423 -11.57 -47.73 -15.25
C ARG A 423 -11.32 -47.78 -13.75
N ASN A 424 -10.19 -48.32 -13.27
CA ASN A 424 -9.97 -48.53 -11.84
C ASN A 424 -9.18 -47.43 -11.12
N ASN A 425 -8.86 -46.31 -11.78
CA ASN A 425 -8.10 -45.19 -11.17
C ASN A 425 -8.90 -43.86 -11.09
N LEU A 426 -10.23 -43.88 -11.28
CA LEU A 426 -11.06 -42.67 -11.36
C LEU A 426 -12.04 -42.47 -10.20
N ALA A 427 -12.18 -43.45 -9.31
CA ALA A 427 -12.92 -43.28 -8.05
C ALA A 427 -11.93 -42.90 -6.95
N GLU A 428 -12.20 -41.82 -6.24
CA GLU A 428 -11.34 -41.15 -5.24
C GLU A 428 -10.18 -40.30 -5.79
N ARG A 429 -10.47 -39.37 -6.71
CA ARG A 429 -9.72 -38.09 -6.69
C ARG A 429 -10.40 -37.16 -5.70
N SER A 430 -9.71 -36.88 -4.60
CA SER A 430 -10.19 -36.01 -3.53
C SER A 430 -10.51 -34.59 -4.05
N LEU A 431 -11.46 -33.91 -3.41
CA LEU A 431 -11.84 -32.51 -3.71
C LEU A 431 -10.62 -31.55 -3.73
N ASP A 432 -9.57 -31.88 -2.97
CA ASP A 432 -8.32 -31.12 -2.88
C ASP A 432 -7.48 -31.19 -4.17
N GLU A 433 -7.60 -32.25 -4.97
CA GLU A 433 -6.90 -32.36 -6.27
C GLU A 433 -7.58 -31.50 -7.35
N ILE A 434 -8.91 -31.41 -7.35
CA ILE A 434 -9.66 -30.55 -8.29
C ILE A 434 -9.41 -29.06 -7.97
N GLN A 435 -9.25 -28.73 -6.68
CA GLN A 435 -8.97 -27.39 -6.18
C GLN A 435 -7.60 -26.85 -6.65
N THR A 436 -6.56 -27.69 -6.61
CA THR A 436 -5.22 -27.32 -7.09
C THR A 436 -5.15 -27.21 -8.62
N ASP A 437 -6.00 -27.95 -9.34
CA ASP A 437 -6.07 -27.93 -10.80
C ASP A 437 -6.60 -26.59 -11.38
N ILE A 438 -7.62 -25.97 -10.78
CA ILE A 438 -8.22 -24.74 -11.31
C ILE A 438 -7.25 -23.56 -11.21
N LYS A 439 -6.70 -23.30 -10.02
CA LYS A 439 -5.74 -22.21 -9.80
C LYS A 439 -4.45 -22.46 -10.59
N SER A 440 -4.00 -23.72 -10.74
CA SER A 440 -2.88 -24.08 -11.62
C SER A 440 -3.18 -23.80 -13.10
N ALA A 441 -4.40 -24.09 -13.57
CA ALA A 441 -4.84 -23.78 -14.93
C ALA A 441 -4.88 -22.26 -15.18
N MET A 442 -5.33 -21.46 -14.20
CA MET A 442 -5.29 -19.99 -14.29
C MET A 442 -3.86 -19.47 -14.36
N ASN A 443 -2.94 -19.96 -13.51
CA ASN A 443 -1.52 -19.60 -13.58
C ASN A 443 -0.92 -19.93 -14.96
N LYS A 444 -1.24 -21.11 -15.52
CA LYS A 444 -0.79 -21.50 -16.87
C LYS A 444 -1.37 -20.60 -17.96
N ALA A 445 -2.63 -20.17 -17.84
CA ALA A 445 -3.23 -19.23 -18.77
C ALA A 445 -2.50 -17.87 -18.72
N PHE A 446 -2.22 -17.39 -17.51
CA PHE A 446 -1.51 -16.15 -17.25
C PHE A 446 -0.07 -16.15 -17.78
N ASP A 447 0.67 -17.25 -17.57
CA ASP A 447 2.01 -17.46 -18.12
C ASP A 447 2.01 -17.44 -19.66
N LYS A 448 0.96 -17.97 -20.29
CA LYS A 448 0.80 -17.92 -21.75
C LYS A 448 0.60 -16.50 -22.25
N VAL A 449 -0.17 -15.67 -21.54
CA VAL A 449 -0.36 -14.25 -21.91
C VAL A 449 0.95 -13.48 -21.81
N LEU A 450 1.70 -13.68 -20.72
CA LEU A 450 3.01 -13.04 -20.50
C LEU A 450 4.06 -13.42 -21.54
N ARG A 451 3.94 -14.60 -22.17
CA ARG A 451 4.84 -15.13 -23.21
C ARG A 451 4.27 -15.01 -24.62
N SER A 452 3.16 -14.30 -24.80
CA SER A 452 2.49 -14.18 -26.09
C SER A 452 3.37 -13.47 -27.13
N GLU A 453 3.20 -13.82 -28.40
CA GLU A 453 3.96 -13.25 -29.53
C GLU A 453 3.59 -11.78 -29.81
N ASN A 454 2.43 -11.33 -29.31
CA ASN A 454 1.94 -9.97 -29.48
C ASN A 454 2.59 -9.03 -28.46
N THR A 455 3.49 -8.17 -28.95
CA THR A 455 4.26 -7.24 -28.10
C THR A 455 3.37 -6.32 -27.26
N SER A 456 2.30 -5.78 -27.85
CA SER A 456 1.36 -4.90 -27.13
C SER A 456 0.63 -5.60 -25.98
N LEU A 457 0.23 -6.86 -26.17
CA LEU A 457 -0.43 -7.65 -25.12
C LEU A 457 0.55 -8.04 -24.01
N ALA A 458 1.80 -8.39 -24.38
CA ALA A 458 2.83 -8.70 -23.40
C ALA A 458 3.22 -7.46 -22.55
N GLU A 459 3.24 -6.27 -23.15
CA GLU A 459 3.45 -4.99 -22.44
C GLU A 459 2.26 -4.66 -21.53
N SER A 460 1.03 -4.79 -22.03
CA SER A 460 -0.19 -4.61 -21.23
C SER A 460 -0.21 -5.58 -20.05
N ALA A 461 0.11 -6.85 -20.25
CA ALA A 461 0.13 -7.85 -19.17
C ALA A 461 1.20 -7.57 -18.09
N ARG A 462 2.24 -6.78 -18.40
CA ARG A 462 3.27 -6.35 -17.42
C ARG A 462 2.84 -5.15 -16.59
N ASN A 463 1.74 -4.48 -16.95
CA ASN A 463 1.20 -3.36 -16.19
C ASN A 463 0.89 -3.81 -14.75
N PRO A 464 1.32 -3.07 -13.70
CA PRO A 464 1.10 -3.45 -12.31
C PRO A 464 -0.37 -3.69 -11.94
N PHE A 465 -1.32 -2.97 -12.55
CA PHE A 465 -2.75 -3.19 -12.28
C PHE A 465 -3.25 -4.54 -12.80
N HIS A 466 -2.84 -4.96 -14.01
CA HIS A 466 -3.19 -6.26 -14.56
C HIS A 466 -2.54 -7.40 -13.77
N VAL A 467 -1.27 -7.23 -13.37
CA VAL A 467 -0.60 -8.18 -12.47
C VAL A 467 -1.36 -8.30 -11.15
N ALA A 468 -1.80 -7.18 -10.56
CA ALA A 468 -2.61 -7.18 -9.35
C ALA A 468 -3.95 -7.91 -9.56
N GLN A 469 -4.68 -7.65 -10.64
CA GLN A 469 -5.94 -8.33 -10.98
C GLN A 469 -5.75 -9.87 -11.07
N MET A 470 -4.67 -10.31 -11.70
CA MET A 470 -4.34 -11.74 -11.85
C MET A 470 -4.03 -12.40 -10.50
N TRP A 471 -3.23 -11.73 -9.66
CA TRP A 471 -2.79 -12.30 -8.38
C TRP A 471 -3.91 -12.28 -7.34
N LEU A 472 -4.81 -11.29 -7.41
CA LEU A 472 -6.07 -11.27 -6.67
C LEU A 472 -6.94 -12.49 -7.06
N ALA A 473 -7.05 -12.79 -8.35
CA ALA A 473 -7.82 -13.93 -8.84
C ALA A 473 -7.22 -15.29 -8.43
N ILE A 474 -5.89 -15.41 -8.32
CA ILE A 474 -5.21 -16.64 -7.86
C ILE A 474 -5.18 -16.78 -6.33
N ASP A 475 -5.49 -15.71 -5.61
CA ASP A 475 -5.38 -15.62 -4.15
C ASP A 475 -3.93 -15.64 -3.63
N LYS A 476 -3.00 -15.03 -4.38
CA LYS A 476 -1.57 -14.90 -4.01
C LYS A 476 -1.18 -13.46 -3.69
N ILE A 477 -1.85 -12.87 -2.71
CA ILE A 477 -1.73 -11.44 -2.42
C ILE A 477 -0.44 -11.09 -1.66
N ASN A 478 0.04 -11.99 -0.80
CA ASN A 478 1.29 -11.76 -0.07
C ASN A 478 2.50 -11.75 -1.01
N ASP A 479 2.53 -12.68 -1.97
CA ASP A 479 3.55 -12.70 -3.00
C ASP A 479 3.50 -11.40 -3.83
N LEU A 480 2.30 -10.86 -4.10
CA LEU A 480 2.11 -9.63 -4.88
C LEU A 480 2.75 -8.45 -4.17
N PHE A 481 2.49 -8.29 -2.87
CA PHE A 481 3.07 -7.22 -2.08
C PHE A 481 4.58 -7.37 -1.94
N ALA A 482 5.11 -8.58 -1.76
CA ALA A 482 6.55 -8.82 -1.73
C ALA A 482 7.20 -8.44 -3.07
N SER A 483 6.63 -8.89 -4.19
CA SER A 483 7.12 -8.55 -5.53
C SER A 483 7.05 -7.05 -5.81
N PHE A 484 5.97 -6.39 -5.39
CA PHE A 484 5.83 -4.94 -5.55
C PHE A 484 6.81 -4.17 -4.66
N ALA A 485 7.01 -4.59 -3.40
CA ALA A 485 7.98 -3.97 -2.49
C ALA A 485 9.43 -4.10 -3.00
N ASP A 486 9.78 -5.21 -3.63
CA ASP A 486 11.07 -5.36 -4.29
C ASP A 486 11.18 -4.50 -5.55
N ARG A 487 10.12 -4.44 -6.37
CA ARG A 487 10.09 -3.51 -7.51
C ARG A 487 10.14 -2.06 -7.08
N LEU A 488 9.59 -1.69 -5.93
CA LEU A 488 9.70 -0.32 -5.42
C LEU A 488 11.16 0.10 -5.26
N LYS A 489 12.07 -0.83 -4.90
CA LYS A 489 13.51 -0.55 -4.79
C LYS A 489 14.15 -0.21 -6.14
N SER A 490 13.65 -0.76 -7.25
CA SER A 490 14.11 -0.49 -8.63
C SER A 490 13.24 0.53 -9.38
N ALA A 491 12.04 0.82 -8.87
CA ALA A 491 11.01 1.63 -9.54
C ALA A 491 11.37 3.11 -9.71
N SER A 492 12.43 3.58 -9.04
CA SER A 492 12.93 4.95 -9.20
C SER A 492 13.43 5.26 -10.62
N GLU A 493 13.78 4.23 -11.39
CA GLU A 493 14.27 4.36 -12.78
C GLU A 493 13.17 4.08 -13.83
N ASP A 494 12.20 3.22 -13.50
CA ASP A 494 11.24 2.66 -14.47
C ASP A 494 9.93 3.47 -14.60
N PHE A 495 9.51 4.20 -13.56
CA PHE A 495 8.20 4.88 -13.53
C PHE A 495 8.32 6.39 -13.38
N THR A 496 7.44 7.13 -14.07
CA THR A 496 7.26 8.56 -13.80
C THR A 496 6.70 8.78 -12.39
N ARG A 497 7.01 9.91 -11.76
CA ARG A 497 6.53 10.28 -10.42
C ARG A 497 5.00 10.14 -10.25
N ASP A 498 4.23 10.60 -11.23
CA ASP A 498 2.76 10.62 -11.15
C ASP A 498 2.17 9.20 -11.24
N HIS A 499 2.73 8.33 -12.06
CA HIS A 499 2.32 6.92 -12.12
C HIS A 499 2.70 6.18 -10.84
N LEU A 500 3.86 6.48 -10.25
CA LEU A 500 4.28 5.87 -8.99
C LEU A 500 3.42 6.33 -7.80
N SER A 501 3.07 7.61 -7.72
CA SER A 501 2.16 8.12 -6.68
C SER A 501 0.78 7.47 -6.77
N HIS A 502 0.29 7.28 -7.99
CA HIS A 502 -0.96 6.60 -8.27
C HIS A 502 -0.95 5.13 -7.83
N LEU A 503 0.10 4.38 -8.18
CA LEU A 503 0.27 2.99 -7.78
C LEU A 503 0.43 2.83 -6.26
N LEU A 504 1.27 3.65 -5.63
CA LEU A 504 1.46 3.63 -4.18
C LEU A 504 0.18 3.96 -3.43
N ARG A 505 -0.64 4.89 -3.95
CA ARG A 505 -1.98 5.15 -3.41
C ARG A 505 -2.84 3.89 -3.48
N PHE A 506 -2.98 3.29 -4.65
CA PHE A 506 -3.82 2.11 -4.85
C PHE A 506 -3.41 0.96 -3.91
N PHE A 507 -2.13 0.57 -3.91
CA PHE A 507 -1.66 -0.54 -3.09
C PHE A 507 -1.76 -0.25 -1.58
N SER A 508 -1.54 0.99 -1.14
CA SER A 508 -1.73 1.37 0.26
C SER A 508 -3.18 1.22 0.70
N HIS A 509 -4.14 1.70 -0.11
CA HIS A 509 -5.56 1.58 0.20
C HIS A 509 -6.03 0.12 0.12
N LEU A 510 -5.48 -0.67 -0.80
CA LEU A 510 -5.76 -2.11 -0.89
C LEU A 510 -5.30 -2.84 0.38
N ILE A 511 -4.08 -2.57 0.88
CA ILE A 511 -3.58 -3.17 2.12
C ILE A 511 -4.49 -2.82 3.30
N LEU A 512 -4.91 -1.55 3.41
CA LEU A 512 -5.80 -1.12 4.49
C LEU A 512 -7.19 -1.76 4.39
N PHE A 513 -7.72 -1.90 3.17
CA PHE A 513 -8.97 -2.61 2.91
C PHE A 513 -8.88 -4.08 3.35
N LEU A 514 -7.82 -4.78 2.97
CA LEU A 514 -7.61 -6.18 3.35
C LEU A 514 -7.47 -6.36 4.86
N ARG A 515 -6.78 -5.43 5.53
CA ARG A 515 -6.70 -5.41 7.00
C ARG A 515 -8.05 -5.16 7.66
N SER A 516 -8.91 -4.33 7.07
CA SER A 516 -10.27 -4.10 7.59
C SER A 516 -11.16 -5.34 7.51
N ILE A 517 -10.90 -6.23 6.55
CA ILE A 517 -11.59 -7.52 6.38
C ILE A 517 -10.91 -8.64 7.20
N ASN A 518 -9.86 -8.32 7.96
CA ASN A 518 -9.06 -9.24 8.78
C ASN A 518 -8.35 -10.34 7.96
N GLU A 519 -8.02 -10.04 6.70
CA GLU A 519 -7.23 -10.92 5.83
C GLU A 519 -5.74 -10.90 6.23
N LYS A 520 -5.06 -12.05 6.14
CA LYS A 520 -3.65 -12.16 6.56
C LYS A 520 -2.71 -11.57 5.51
N VAL A 521 -2.29 -10.33 5.74
CA VAL A 521 -1.31 -9.62 4.90
C VAL A 521 0.09 -9.66 5.52
N ASP A 522 1.12 -9.91 4.71
CA ASP A 522 2.52 -9.82 5.13
C ASP A 522 2.85 -8.42 5.66
N SER A 523 3.38 -8.37 6.87
CA SER A 523 3.67 -7.12 7.56
C SER A 523 4.88 -6.38 6.99
N GLU A 524 5.90 -7.08 6.51
CA GLU A 524 7.13 -6.44 6.05
C GLU A 524 6.91 -5.71 4.72
N ALA A 525 6.36 -6.43 3.72
CA ALA A 525 6.02 -5.84 2.44
C ALA A 525 4.99 -4.69 2.58
N SER A 526 3.98 -4.86 3.44
CA SER A 526 2.99 -3.81 3.71
C SER A 526 3.62 -2.55 4.30
N ASN A 527 4.51 -2.72 5.29
CA ASN A 527 5.19 -1.60 5.92
C ASN A 527 6.07 -0.85 4.92
N ALA A 528 6.75 -1.55 4.00
CA ALA A 528 7.56 -0.93 2.95
C ALA A 528 6.71 -0.07 1.99
N ILE A 529 5.55 -0.59 1.55
CA ILE A 529 4.64 0.13 0.64
C ILE A 529 4.04 1.35 1.33
N LEU A 530 3.55 1.21 2.56
CA LEU A 530 2.99 2.33 3.33
C LEU A 530 4.06 3.40 3.63
N ARG A 531 5.30 3.02 3.94
CA ARG A 531 6.44 3.96 4.08
C ARG A 531 6.68 4.74 2.78
N GLY A 532 6.66 4.07 1.63
CA GLY A 532 6.79 4.72 0.32
C GLY A 532 5.65 5.71 0.05
N TYR A 533 4.42 5.35 0.42
CA TYR A 533 3.27 6.24 0.25
C TYR A 533 3.32 7.47 1.18
N VAL A 534 3.78 7.31 2.42
CA VAL A 534 4.01 8.43 3.34
C VAL A 534 5.03 9.42 2.75
N GLN A 535 6.10 8.94 2.14
CA GLN A 535 7.09 9.79 1.46
C GLN A 535 6.47 10.57 0.28
N VAL A 536 5.56 9.95 -0.48
CA VAL A 536 4.82 10.67 -1.54
C VAL A 536 3.93 11.76 -0.95
N LEU A 537 3.23 11.49 0.15
CA LEU A 537 2.40 12.48 0.85
C LEU A 537 3.22 13.65 1.40
N GLU A 538 4.46 13.39 1.84
CA GLU A 538 5.43 14.43 2.22
C GLU A 538 5.80 15.32 1.03
N MET A 539 6.07 14.73 -0.14
CA MET A 539 6.41 15.47 -1.36
C MET A 539 5.24 16.33 -1.87
N GLU A 540 4.00 15.90 -1.66
CA GLU A 540 2.77 16.65 -2.01
C GLU A 540 2.30 17.61 -0.89
N ASN A 541 3.09 17.77 0.18
CA ASN A 541 2.82 18.63 1.36
C ASN A 541 1.49 18.33 2.08
N LYS A 542 1.00 17.08 2.05
CA LYS A 542 -0.27 16.67 2.69
C LYS A 542 -0.06 16.20 4.13
N HIS A 543 0.44 17.11 4.98
CA HIS A 543 0.85 16.81 6.37
C HIS A 543 -0.29 16.31 7.27
N ASN A 544 -1.54 16.65 6.97
CA ASN A 544 -2.70 16.24 7.77
C ASN A 544 -3.02 14.75 7.61
N LEU A 545 -2.59 14.12 6.51
CA LEU A 545 -2.88 12.72 6.21
C LEU A 545 -1.76 11.77 6.68
N ILE A 546 -0.54 12.27 6.86
CA ILE A 546 0.63 11.46 7.23
C ILE A 546 0.39 10.75 8.58
N ALA A 547 -0.05 11.49 9.59
CA ALA A 547 -0.29 10.91 10.92
C ALA A 547 -1.34 9.78 10.88
N PHE A 548 -2.37 9.92 10.03
CA PHE A 548 -3.39 8.90 9.81
C PHE A 548 -2.80 7.62 9.19
N TYR A 549 -2.07 7.73 8.08
CA TYR A 549 -1.50 6.55 7.43
C TYR A 549 -0.38 5.91 8.26
N VAL A 550 0.36 6.69 9.04
CA VAL A 550 1.44 6.16 9.89
C VAL A 550 0.91 5.39 11.10
N ALA A 551 -0.27 5.75 11.60
CA ALA A 551 -0.97 5.00 12.64
C ALA A 551 -1.34 3.58 12.18
N GLU A 552 -1.53 3.38 10.87
CA GLU A 552 -1.87 2.09 10.29
C GLU A 552 -0.69 1.14 10.14
N LEU A 553 0.54 1.63 10.29
CA LEU A 553 1.69 0.72 10.34
C LEU A 553 1.71 -0.02 11.68
N GLN A 554 2.43 -1.14 11.72
CA GLN A 554 2.76 -1.76 13.00
C GLN A 554 3.37 -0.73 13.95
N PRO A 555 3.05 -0.78 15.25
CA PRO A 555 3.34 0.32 16.19
C PRO A 555 4.83 0.68 16.25
N GLU A 556 5.72 -0.31 16.07
CA GLU A 556 7.17 -0.11 16.08
C GLU A 556 7.67 0.63 14.83
N SER A 557 7.22 0.20 13.66
CA SER A 557 7.56 0.82 12.38
C SER A 557 6.88 2.17 12.18
N GLY A 558 5.64 2.33 12.66
CA GLY A 558 4.88 3.58 12.58
C GLY A 558 5.55 4.69 13.39
N VAL A 559 5.92 4.40 14.64
CA VAL A 559 6.63 5.36 15.49
C VAL A 559 7.97 5.78 14.88
N GLU A 560 8.74 4.84 14.33
CA GLU A 560 10.00 5.13 13.66
C GLU A 560 9.80 5.99 12.40
N THR A 561 8.79 5.69 11.59
CA THR A 561 8.50 6.42 10.33
C THR A 561 8.01 7.83 10.63
N TYR A 562 7.13 8.00 11.62
CA TYR A 562 6.68 9.32 12.05
C TYR A 562 7.81 10.13 12.66
N ALA A 563 8.66 9.50 13.49
CA ALA A 563 9.84 10.16 14.03
C ALA A 563 10.80 10.62 12.93
N LYS A 564 11.02 9.79 11.90
CA LYS A 564 11.80 10.18 10.70
C LYS A 564 11.16 11.37 9.97
N TYR A 565 9.84 11.38 9.80
CA TYR A 565 9.11 12.52 9.22
C TYR A 565 9.32 13.81 10.03
N LEU A 566 9.21 13.75 11.36
CA LEU A 566 9.40 14.92 12.23
C LEU A 566 10.84 15.48 12.18
N ILE A 567 11.84 14.60 12.05
CA ILE A 567 13.25 14.98 11.90
C ILE A 567 13.57 15.43 10.47
N CYS A 568 12.75 15.00 9.49
CA CYS A 568 13.14 14.98 8.09
C CYS A 568 13.68 16.33 7.61
N ARG A 569 14.97 16.30 7.30
CA ARG A 569 15.71 17.28 6.51
C ARG A 569 15.65 16.86 5.04
N PRO A 570 15.90 17.80 4.10
CA PRO A 570 15.96 17.51 2.66
C PRO A 570 16.95 16.40 2.24
N SER A 571 17.78 15.86 3.14
CA SER A 571 18.74 14.78 2.89
C SER A 571 18.15 13.37 2.89
N CYS A 572 16.88 13.17 3.27
CA CYS A 572 16.18 11.88 3.06
C CYS A 572 15.75 11.65 1.60
N PHE A 573 15.96 12.65 0.72
CA PHE A 573 15.76 12.58 -0.74
C PHE A 573 16.73 11.63 -1.48
N ASN A 574 17.54 10.83 -0.78
CA ASN A 574 18.50 9.93 -1.45
C ASN A 574 17.84 8.81 -2.28
N PHE A 575 16.53 8.58 -2.15
CA PHE A 575 15.81 7.66 -3.04
C PHE A 575 15.47 8.27 -4.42
N PHE A 576 15.41 9.61 -4.54
CA PHE A 576 15.07 10.34 -5.77
C PHE A 576 16.16 11.34 -6.22
N SER A 577 17.41 11.14 -5.80
CA SER A 577 18.53 12.06 -6.07
C SER A 577 18.90 12.18 -7.57
N GLY A 578 18.32 11.38 -8.46
CA GLY A 578 18.66 11.35 -9.89
C GLY A 578 17.94 12.37 -10.78
N LEU A 579 16.86 13.04 -10.32
CA LEU A 579 15.92 13.69 -11.26
C LEU A 579 15.55 15.16 -10.98
N LEU A 580 16.19 15.85 -10.02
CA LEU A 580 15.84 17.25 -9.70
C LEU A 580 17.05 18.20 -9.64
N PRO A 581 16.99 19.38 -10.30
CA PRO A 581 18.01 20.42 -10.15
C PRO A 581 18.03 20.96 -8.71
N LEU A 582 19.23 21.17 -8.19
CA LEU A 582 19.57 21.68 -6.85
C LEU A 582 18.81 22.96 -6.41
N ALA A 583 18.17 23.68 -7.34
CA ALA A 583 17.49 24.95 -7.07
C ALA A 583 16.07 24.82 -6.48
N LEU A 584 15.39 23.67 -6.58
CA LEU A 584 14.02 23.50 -6.04
C LEU A 584 13.96 22.79 -4.68
N ILE A 585 15.08 22.25 -4.20
CA ILE A 585 15.19 21.62 -2.87
C ILE A 585 14.96 22.65 -1.74
N SER A 586 15.06 23.95 -2.05
CA SER A 586 14.78 25.05 -1.11
C SER A 586 13.30 25.27 -0.79
N PHE A 587 12.34 24.64 -1.50
CA PHE A 587 10.91 24.92 -1.32
C PHE A 587 10.11 23.84 -0.55
N SER A 588 10.74 22.74 -0.11
CA SER A 588 10.09 21.82 0.83
C SER A 588 10.26 22.36 2.25
N ILE A 589 9.21 23.04 2.70
CA ILE A 589 9.14 23.83 3.93
C ILE A 589 9.26 22.90 5.15
N ALA A 590 10.47 22.89 5.72
CA ALA A 590 10.71 23.30 7.10
C ALA A 590 9.79 22.73 8.20
N LEU A 591 9.94 21.45 8.53
CA LEU A 591 9.54 20.91 9.84
C LEU A 591 10.75 20.62 10.76
N GLY A 592 11.88 20.16 10.21
CA GLY A 592 13.00 19.69 11.03
C GLY A 592 13.97 20.75 11.57
N SER A 593 14.31 21.80 10.79
CA SER A 593 15.43 22.70 11.15
C SER A 593 15.06 24.17 11.39
N SER A 594 13.90 24.66 10.93
CA SER A 594 13.46 26.05 11.11
C SER A 594 12.02 26.20 11.59
N ALA A 595 11.35 25.12 11.98
CA ALA A 595 9.98 25.18 12.47
C ALA A 595 9.92 25.68 13.93
N ASP A 596 9.06 26.66 14.16
CA ASP A 596 8.80 27.20 15.48
C ASP A 596 8.17 26.14 16.41
N PHE A 597 8.36 26.31 17.72
CA PHE A 597 7.78 25.48 18.77
C PHE A 597 6.27 25.13 18.57
N PRO A 598 5.37 26.09 18.23
CA PRO A 598 3.95 25.77 18.01
C PRO A 598 3.71 24.79 16.86
N THR A 599 4.46 24.88 15.76
CA THR A 599 4.30 24.00 14.60
C THR A 599 4.68 22.55 14.96
N ARG A 600 5.74 22.37 15.74
CA ARG A 600 6.17 21.07 16.26
C ARG A 600 5.17 20.48 17.24
N ARG A 601 4.60 21.33 18.11
CA ARG A 601 3.51 20.93 19.01
C ARG A 601 2.28 20.44 18.23
N VAL A 602 1.84 21.16 17.19
CA VAL A 602 0.71 20.73 16.35
C VAL A 602 1.03 19.42 15.63
N ALA A 603 2.26 19.24 15.13
CA ALA A 603 2.66 17.98 14.50
C ALA A 603 2.62 16.80 15.47
N LEU A 604 3.09 16.93 16.73
CA LEU A 604 2.96 15.85 17.70
C LEU A 604 1.51 15.60 18.13
N LEU A 605 0.70 16.65 18.29
CA LEU A 605 -0.71 16.49 18.67
C LEU A 605 -1.52 15.73 17.60
N ARG A 606 -1.18 15.87 16.31
CA ARG A 606 -1.79 15.06 15.24
C ARG A 606 -1.48 13.57 15.36
N ALA A 607 -0.32 13.21 15.90
CA ALA A 607 0.00 11.81 16.18
C ALA A 607 -0.95 11.23 17.25
N LEU A 608 -1.33 12.06 18.24
CA LEU A 608 -2.28 11.68 19.29
C LEU A 608 -3.67 11.41 18.72
N GLU A 609 -4.15 12.29 17.85
CA GLU A 609 -5.48 12.18 17.22
C GLU A 609 -5.69 10.84 16.50
N HIS A 610 -4.61 10.23 16.01
CA HIS A 610 -4.64 8.98 15.27
C HIS A 610 -4.13 7.77 16.08
N GLY A 611 -3.88 7.91 17.37
CA GLY A 611 -3.56 6.79 18.27
C GLY A 611 -2.08 6.38 18.31
N LEU A 612 -1.15 7.22 17.83
CA LEU A 612 0.28 7.00 18.06
C LEU A 612 0.69 7.43 19.48
N ASP A 613 1.62 6.68 20.06
CA ASP A 613 2.23 7.02 21.35
C ASP A 613 3.19 8.21 21.22
N LEU A 614 2.78 9.34 21.80
CA LEU A 614 3.55 10.59 21.81
C LEU A 614 4.91 10.43 22.47
N SER A 615 4.94 9.72 23.61
CA SER A 615 6.16 9.54 24.38
C SER A 615 7.18 8.73 23.56
N ARG A 616 6.72 7.66 22.90
CA ARG A 616 7.59 6.81 22.07
C ARG A 616 8.05 7.52 20.79
N VAL A 617 7.19 8.29 20.14
CA VAL A 617 7.55 9.12 18.97
C VAL A 617 8.60 10.16 19.34
N ALA A 618 8.39 10.94 20.39
CA ALA A 618 9.31 11.99 20.80
C ALA A 618 10.68 11.42 21.19
N CYS A 619 10.71 10.34 21.98
CA CYS A 619 11.93 9.63 22.35
C CYS A 619 12.67 9.06 21.14
N THR A 620 11.95 8.46 20.19
CA THR A 620 12.56 7.91 18.97
C THR A 620 13.10 9.02 18.08
N ALA A 621 12.41 10.17 18.00
CA ALA A 621 12.88 11.32 17.26
C ALA A 621 14.21 11.85 17.81
N VAL A 622 14.31 12.03 19.13
CA VAL A 622 15.56 12.45 19.76
C VAL A 622 16.67 11.42 19.58
N LYS A 623 16.39 10.13 19.78
CA LYS A 623 17.39 9.05 19.56
C LYS A 623 17.97 9.06 18.14
N LEU A 624 17.12 9.21 17.13
CA LEU A 624 17.56 9.28 15.72
C LEU A 624 18.41 10.52 15.45
N THR A 625 18.05 11.70 15.98
CA THR A 625 18.91 12.89 15.87
C THR A 625 20.28 12.68 16.52
N LEU A 626 20.32 12.04 17.70
CA LEU A 626 21.55 11.76 18.43
C LEU A 626 22.45 10.72 17.74
N GLN A 627 21.85 9.70 17.11
CA GLN A 627 22.59 8.70 16.33
C GLN A 627 23.28 9.31 15.12
N GLU A 628 22.64 10.24 14.42
CA GLU A 628 23.22 10.89 13.25
C GLU A 628 24.46 11.73 13.61
N ILE A 629 24.49 12.34 14.80
CA ILE A 629 25.67 13.07 15.31
C ILE A 629 26.84 12.14 15.56
N LYS A 630 26.58 10.97 16.17
CA LYS A 630 27.64 9.96 16.39
C LYS A 630 28.31 9.58 15.07
N ARG A 631 27.55 9.60 13.97
CA ARG A 631 28.04 9.33 12.61
C ARG A 631 28.77 10.52 11.98
N THR A 632 28.35 11.76 12.25
CA THR A 632 28.93 12.97 11.63
C THR A 632 30.02 13.69 12.44
N SER A 633 30.27 13.30 13.70
CA SER A 633 31.31 13.80 14.62
C SER A 633 31.59 15.31 14.53
N LEU A 634 31.04 16.12 15.46
CA LEU A 634 31.45 17.52 15.56
C LEU A 634 32.97 17.61 15.79
N GLU A 635 33.66 18.37 14.94
CA GLU A 635 35.08 18.66 15.11
C GLU A 635 35.34 19.32 16.47
N SER A 636 36.31 18.77 17.19
CA SER A 636 36.75 19.23 18.51
C SER A 636 37.36 20.63 18.39
N ASN A 637 36.76 21.63 19.04
CA ASN A 637 37.27 23.02 19.00
C ASN A 637 38.46 23.26 19.94
N ARG A 638 39.06 22.19 20.48
CA ARG A 638 40.17 22.26 21.45
C ARG A 638 41.41 22.98 20.91
N GLU A 639 41.54 23.09 19.59
CA GLU A 639 42.70 23.72 18.95
C GLU A 639 42.65 25.25 18.95
N ASN A 640 41.48 25.87 19.16
CA ASN A 640 41.27 27.32 19.00
C ASN A 640 41.44 28.17 20.28
N GLY A 641 42.18 27.68 21.28
CA GLY A 641 42.75 28.51 22.36
C GLY A 641 41.74 29.34 23.18
N ARG A 642 41.44 28.86 24.39
CA ARG A 642 40.47 29.39 25.39
C ARG A 642 39.01 29.18 24.98
N ASN A 643 38.21 28.77 25.95
CA ASN A 643 36.75 28.65 25.89
C ASN A 643 36.13 30.05 25.70
N GLN A 644 36.24 30.60 24.49
CA GLN A 644 35.67 31.89 24.13
C GLN A 644 34.14 31.76 24.15
N PHE A 645 33.49 32.56 24.99
CA PHE A 645 32.05 32.74 25.02
C PHE A 645 31.61 33.54 23.79
N SER A 646 31.68 32.95 22.60
CA SER A 646 31.13 33.56 21.38
C SER A 646 29.63 33.24 21.23
N HIS A 647 28.79 34.26 21.09
CA HIS A 647 27.32 34.11 21.04
C HIS A 647 26.75 33.41 19.80
N GLN A 648 27.57 32.98 18.84
CA GLN A 648 27.08 32.40 17.59
C GLN A 648 26.98 30.87 17.68
N LEU A 649 25.75 30.37 17.52
CA LEU A 649 25.42 28.95 17.45
C LEU A 649 25.42 28.50 15.99
N ARG A 650 26.09 27.40 15.68
CA ARG A 650 26.03 26.81 14.34
C ARG A 650 24.72 26.03 14.16
N ASP A 651 24.28 25.89 12.92
CA ASP A 651 22.99 25.27 12.58
C ASP A 651 22.84 23.85 13.15
N LYS A 652 23.92 23.05 13.14
CA LYS A 652 23.93 21.72 13.76
C LYS A 652 23.73 21.77 15.28
N GLN A 653 24.31 22.75 15.98
CA GLN A 653 24.14 22.88 17.43
C GLN A 653 22.70 23.28 17.77
N ARG A 654 22.14 24.22 17.00
CA ARG A 654 20.76 24.69 17.15
C ARG A 654 19.75 23.57 16.95
N GLU A 655 19.97 22.66 16.00
CA GLU A 655 19.10 21.51 15.78
C GLU A 655 19.08 20.54 16.96
N LEU A 656 20.23 20.26 17.58
CA LEU A 656 20.31 19.37 18.75
C LEU A 656 19.59 19.93 19.96
N ILE A 657 19.72 21.24 20.15
CA ILE A 657 19.04 21.93 21.22
C ILE A 657 17.53 21.89 20.97
N ARG A 658 17.13 22.08 19.71
CA ARG A 658 15.74 21.99 19.28
C ARG A 658 15.16 20.58 19.39
N SER A 659 15.95 19.51 19.26
CA SER A 659 15.42 18.15 19.38
C SER A 659 14.88 17.85 20.78
N LEU A 660 15.43 18.48 21.82
CA LEU A 660 14.90 18.40 23.19
C LEU A 660 13.47 18.94 23.32
N GLU A 661 13.08 19.90 22.47
CA GLU A 661 11.72 20.47 22.52
C GLU A 661 10.64 19.43 22.23
N TRP A 662 10.95 18.35 21.49
CA TRP A 662 10.01 17.25 21.28
C TRP A 662 9.66 16.53 22.59
N LEU A 663 10.59 16.46 23.56
CA LEU A 663 10.40 15.83 24.87
C LEU A 663 9.81 16.80 25.92
N ILE A 664 9.84 18.11 25.67
CA ILE A 664 9.31 19.12 26.59
C ILE A 664 7.79 19.30 26.41
N ILE A 665 7.21 18.72 25.37
CA ILE A 665 5.78 18.85 25.06
C ILE A 665 4.91 18.00 25.99
N ASP A 666 5.38 16.81 26.40
CA ASP A 666 4.61 15.87 27.24
C ASP A 666 5.27 15.70 28.63
N PRO A 667 4.53 15.90 29.73
CA PRO A 667 5.03 15.66 31.10
C PRO A 667 5.56 14.24 31.33
N ILE A 668 5.02 13.23 30.65
CA ILE A 668 5.49 11.83 30.79
C ILE A 668 6.94 11.70 30.32
N THR A 669 7.34 12.47 29.30
CA THR A 669 8.70 12.45 28.74
C THR A 669 9.72 13.34 29.45
N TYR A 670 9.33 14.05 30.52
CA TYR A 670 10.22 15.01 31.20
C TYR A 670 11.48 14.38 31.82
N LEU A 671 11.36 13.16 32.36
CA LEU A 671 12.52 12.44 32.89
C LEU A 671 13.54 12.15 31.77
N GLU A 672 13.06 11.67 30.62
CA GLU A 672 13.92 11.40 29.46
C GLU A 672 14.49 12.71 28.89
N ALA A 673 13.70 13.78 28.86
CA ALA A 673 14.17 15.11 28.45
C ALA A 673 15.37 15.57 29.29
N LEU A 674 15.30 15.36 30.61
CA LEU A 674 16.37 15.71 31.54
C LEU A 674 17.64 14.87 31.32
N ILE A 675 17.48 13.56 31.13
CA ILE A 675 18.60 12.64 30.86
C ILE A 675 19.29 13.02 29.54
N GLN A 676 18.51 13.32 28.49
CA GLN A 676 19.05 13.73 27.20
C GLN A 676 19.63 15.16 27.22
N ALA A 677 19.08 16.07 28.02
CA ALA A 677 19.67 17.39 28.23
C ALA A 677 21.06 17.28 28.89
N ASN A 678 21.19 16.47 29.93
CA ASN A 678 22.48 16.22 30.59
C ASN A 678 23.50 15.57 29.65
N SER A 679 23.06 14.63 28.79
CA SER A 679 23.94 14.02 27.79
C SER A 679 24.43 15.03 26.75
N LEU A 680 23.56 15.93 26.29
CA LEU A 680 23.91 17.02 25.37
C LEU A 680 24.83 18.05 26.02
N ILE A 681 24.59 18.42 27.28
CA ILE A 681 25.48 19.33 28.03
C ILE A 681 26.88 18.71 28.15
N ARG A 682 26.99 17.43 28.54
CA ARG A 682 28.28 16.72 28.57
C ARG A 682 28.96 16.72 27.21
N TYR A 683 28.21 16.45 26.14
CA TYR A 683 28.73 16.46 24.78
C TYR A 683 29.26 17.83 24.36
N PHE A 684 28.52 18.92 24.59
CA PHE A 684 28.96 20.27 24.25
C PHE A 684 30.14 20.74 25.11
N LEU A 685 30.17 20.41 26.40
CA LEU A 685 31.27 20.78 27.29
C LEU A 685 32.57 20.05 26.94
N THR A 686 32.52 18.77 26.59
CA THR A 686 33.70 17.97 26.21
C THR A 686 34.26 18.33 24.83
N THR A 687 33.41 18.81 23.92
CA THR A 687 33.78 19.26 22.56
C THR A 687 34.23 20.73 22.51
N GLY A 688 34.01 21.50 23.58
CA GLY A 688 34.49 22.88 23.73
C GLY A 688 33.50 23.96 23.27
N TYR A 689 32.20 23.71 23.40
CA TYR A 689 31.13 24.65 23.03
C TYR A 689 30.23 25.03 24.24
N PRO A 690 30.71 25.84 25.18
CA PRO A 690 29.94 26.21 26.38
C PRO A 690 28.66 27.00 26.07
N ASN A 691 28.62 27.75 24.96
CA ASN A 691 27.45 28.56 24.59
C ASN A 691 26.25 27.70 24.17
N ALA A 692 26.51 26.58 23.49
CA ALA A 692 25.47 25.61 23.14
C ALA A 692 24.95 24.89 24.39
N ALA A 693 25.84 24.52 25.31
CA ALA A 693 25.45 23.95 26.59
C ALA A 693 24.61 24.93 27.44
N ARG A 694 24.94 26.23 27.43
CA ARG A 694 24.12 27.27 28.09
C ARG A 694 22.72 27.33 27.50
N GLU A 695 22.60 27.34 26.17
CA GLU A 695 21.29 27.38 25.52
C GLU A 695 20.45 26.14 25.85
N VAL A 696 21.05 24.95 25.99
CA VAL A 696 20.34 23.75 26.50
C VAL A 696 19.77 23.98 27.90
N VAL A 697 20.53 24.60 28.80
CA VAL A 697 20.03 24.90 30.16
C VAL A 697 18.85 25.87 30.11
N CYS A 698 18.89 26.86 29.21
CA CYS A 698 17.80 27.82 29.04
C CYS A 698 16.56 27.23 28.34
N THR A 699 16.70 26.17 27.52
CA THR A 699 15.53 25.58 26.84
C THR A 699 14.67 24.72 27.76
N VAL A 700 15.23 24.16 28.84
CA VAL A 700 14.48 23.36 29.81
C VAL A 700 13.72 24.29 30.78
N PRO A 701 12.38 24.24 30.82
CA PRO A 701 11.60 25.08 31.73
C PRO A 701 11.85 24.72 33.21
N GLU A 702 11.83 25.72 34.10
CA GLU A 702 12.05 25.52 35.54
C GLU A 702 11.01 24.58 36.19
N GLY A 703 9.79 24.52 35.64
CA GLY A 703 8.72 23.63 36.10
C GLY A 703 8.98 22.14 35.87
N VAL A 704 9.86 21.77 34.94
CA VAL A 704 10.18 20.36 34.62
C VAL A 704 10.77 19.66 35.84
N LEU A 705 11.69 20.31 36.55
CA LEU A 705 12.35 19.75 37.73
C LEU A 705 11.34 19.45 38.85
N GLY A 706 10.37 20.34 39.05
CA GLY A 706 9.31 20.17 40.05
C GLY A 706 8.38 19.00 39.72
N VAL A 707 8.02 18.82 38.45
CA VAL A 707 7.17 17.72 37.98
C VAL A 707 7.89 16.38 38.05
N VAL A 708 9.17 16.32 37.63
CA VAL A 708 9.98 15.08 37.72
C VAL A 708 10.25 14.67 39.17
N ALA A 709 10.40 15.62 40.08
CA ALA A 709 10.51 15.34 41.52
C ALA A 709 9.20 14.81 42.12
N GLN A 710 8.05 15.16 41.52
CA GLN A 710 6.71 14.75 41.97
C GLN A 710 6.19 13.50 41.27
N SER A 711 6.73 13.13 40.10
CA SER A 711 6.38 11.92 39.36
C SER A 711 6.88 10.67 40.09
N LYS A 712 6.22 10.36 41.20
CA LYS A 712 6.17 9.01 41.76
C LYS A 712 5.27 8.21 40.83
N ASP A 713 5.76 7.12 40.27
CA ASP A 713 4.88 6.12 39.67
C ASP A 713 3.85 5.69 40.74
N PRO A 714 2.54 5.93 40.56
CA PRO A 714 1.53 5.51 41.53
C PRO A 714 1.32 3.98 41.53
N LEU A 715 1.95 3.26 40.60
CA LEU A 715 1.80 1.82 40.34
C LEU A 715 3.08 1.01 40.55
N ALA A 716 4.22 1.65 40.86
CA ALA A 716 5.46 0.92 41.12
C ALA A 716 5.45 0.40 42.57
N GLU A 717 5.46 -0.92 42.72
CA GLU A 717 5.65 -1.56 44.03
C GLU A 717 6.93 -1.06 44.71
N PRO A 718 6.96 -1.00 46.06
CA PRO A 718 8.04 -0.37 46.83
C PRO A 718 9.36 -1.18 46.86
N GLU A 719 9.54 -2.14 45.96
CA GLU A 719 10.71 -3.03 45.90
C GLU A 719 11.87 -2.48 45.04
N ALA A 720 11.66 -1.40 44.26
CA ALA A 720 12.70 -0.82 43.39
C ALA A 720 13.42 0.40 44.01
N GLY A 721 14.18 0.18 45.08
CA GLY A 721 14.97 1.22 45.78
C GLY A 721 16.03 1.95 44.92
N ASP A 722 16.43 1.39 43.77
CA ASP A 722 17.52 1.93 42.92
C ASP A 722 17.08 2.97 41.88
N MET A 723 15.82 2.96 41.41
CA MET A 723 15.34 3.86 40.35
C MET A 723 15.14 5.30 40.85
N MET A 724 14.84 5.45 42.14
CA MET A 724 14.76 6.75 42.82
C MET A 724 16.12 7.47 42.87
N GLY A 725 17.22 6.71 43.00
CA GLY A 725 18.57 7.25 42.96
C GLY A 725 18.92 7.85 41.60
N ASN A 726 18.59 7.16 40.51
CA ASN A 726 18.86 7.62 39.14
C ASN A 726 18.12 8.92 38.80
N THR A 727 16.84 9.03 39.15
CA THR A 727 16.05 10.24 38.94
C THR A 727 16.64 11.42 39.73
N GLN A 728 16.96 11.20 41.00
CA GLN A 728 17.60 12.22 41.83
C GLN A 728 18.97 12.63 41.29
N ASN A 729 19.76 11.67 40.78
CA ASN A 729 21.08 11.92 40.21
C ASN A 729 21.01 12.74 38.91
N ALA A 730 19.99 12.53 38.07
CA ALA A 730 19.77 13.35 36.88
C ALA A 730 19.40 14.80 37.23
N ILE A 731 18.55 14.98 38.26
CA ILE A 731 18.20 16.30 38.80
C ILE A 731 19.45 16.99 39.35
N LEU A 732 20.22 16.28 40.18
CA LEU A 732 21.46 16.80 40.76
C LEU A 732 22.45 17.25 39.69
N GLU A 733 22.74 16.41 38.69
CA GLU A 733 23.63 16.75 37.58
C GLU A 733 23.16 18.02 36.83
N PHE A 734 21.86 18.13 36.53
CA PHE A 734 21.32 19.30 35.84
C PHE A 734 21.41 20.57 36.68
N THR A 735 21.08 20.49 37.98
CA THR A 735 21.19 21.63 38.90
C THR A 735 22.63 22.12 39.04
N GLN A 736 23.60 21.19 39.10
CA GLN A 736 25.02 21.53 39.16
C GLN A 736 25.53 22.21 37.87
N TYR A 737 24.96 21.87 36.71
CA TYR A 737 25.22 22.59 35.46
C TYR A 737 24.62 24.00 35.47
N ARG A 738 23.40 24.17 36.00
CA ARG A 738 22.77 25.49 36.14
C ARG A 738 23.59 26.41 37.05
N ASP A 739 24.05 25.90 38.18
CA ASP A 739 24.89 26.66 39.11
C ASP A 739 26.23 27.05 38.47
N PHE A 740 26.82 26.15 37.68
CA PHE A 740 28.02 26.43 36.90
C PHE A 740 27.83 27.58 35.89
N PHE A 741 26.76 27.56 35.10
CA PHE A 741 26.49 28.64 34.15
C PHE A 741 26.12 29.95 34.84
N SER A 742 25.43 29.90 35.98
CA SER A 742 25.19 31.09 36.81
C SER A 742 26.50 31.74 37.28
N CYS A 743 27.50 30.95 37.69
CA CYS A 743 28.83 31.46 38.04
C CYS A 743 29.53 32.14 36.85
N LEU A 744 29.39 31.57 35.65
CA LEU A 744 29.98 32.14 34.44
C LEU A 744 29.29 33.46 34.06
N GLU A 745 27.98 33.58 34.24
CA GLU A 745 27.24 34.83 34.01
C GLU A 745 27.65 35.91 35.00
N LEU A 746 27.79 35.57 36.30
CA LEU A 746 28.33 36.48 37.31
C LEU A 746 29.74 36.98 36.96
N HIS A 747 30.59 36.11 36.40
CA HIS A 747 31.92 36.51 35.95
C HIS A 747 31.85 37.51 34.79
N VAL A 748 30.97 37.28 33.80
CA VAL A 748 30.78 38.23 32.69
C VAL A 748 30.28 39.57 33.21
N GLN A 749 29.36 39.59 34.19
CA GLN A 749 28.91 40.83 34.83
C GLN A 749 30.05 41.57 35.53
N VAL A 750 30.94 40.86 36.24
CA VAL A 750 32.12 41.46 36.86
C VAL A 750 33.06 42.05 35.81
N ASP A 751 33.31 41.34 34.70
CA ASP A 751 34.12 41.84 33.60
C ASP A 751 33.50 43.07 32.91
N GLU A 752 32.17 43.09 32.74
CA GLU A 752 31.44 44.23 32.18
C GLU A 752 31.53 45.46 33.09
N ILE A 753 31.35 45.30 34.39
CA ILE A 753 31.55 46.36 35.37
C ILE A 753 33.01 46.82 35.32
N LEU A 754 33.98 45.90 35.35
CA LEU A 754 35.40 46.23 35.18
C LEU A 754 35.73 46.85 33.82
N GLY A 755 34.90 46.70 32.79
CA GLY A 755 35.01 47.42 31.52
C GLY A 755 34.51 48.86 31.59
N GLN A 756 33.55 49.14 32.48
CA GLN A 756 32.93 50.46 32.71
C GLN A 756 33.73 51.34 33.69
N ARG A 757 35.07 51.24 33.70
CA ARG A 757 35.93 51.99 34.61
C ARG A 757 35.70 53.51 34.45
N PRO A 758 35.46 54.26 35.55
CA PRO A 758 35.32 55.72 35.47
C PRO A 758 36.63 56.37 34.98
N MET A 759 36.50 57.36 34.09
CA MET A 759 37.65 58.10 33.53
C MET A 759 38.35 58.95 34.61
N ASP A 760 39.65 59.23 34.40
CA ASP A 760 40.46 60.07 35.30
C ASP A 760 39.84 61.48 35.42
N GLY A 761 39.09 61.72 36.50
CA GLY A 761 38.32 62.96 36.75
C GLY A 761 36.85 62.77 37.16
N ALA A 762 36.36 61.54 37.29
CA ALA A 762 34.99 61.24 37.71
C ALA A 762 34.63 61.77 39.12
N THR A 763 33.33 61.95 39.37
CA THR A 763 32.84 62.44 40.66
C THR A 763 33.05 61.40 41.77
N THR A 764 33.22 61.85 43.01
CA THR A 764 33.39 60.96 44.16
C THR A 764 32.19 60.02 44.36
N SER A 765 30.98 60.47 43.99
CA SER A 765 29.76 59.66 44.06
C SER A 765 29.72 58.54 43.02
N GLU A 766 30.18 58.79 41.79
CA GLU A 766 30.26 57.77 40.73
C GLU A 766 31.32 56.71 41.07
N LEU A 767 32.46 57.14 41.62
CA LEU A 767 33.49 56.22 42.09
C LEU A 767 32.97 55.33 43.23
N GLN A 768 32.23 55.89 44.20
CA GLN A 768 31.63 55.14 45.29
C GLN A 768 30.59 54.12 44.79
N ALA A 769 29.68 54.54 43.90
CA ALA A 769 28.68 53.66 43.32
C ALA A 769 29.31 52.52 42.51
N PHE A 770 30.34 52.81 41.72
CA PHE A 770 31.13 51.81 41.01
C PHE A 770 31.81 50.82 41.96
N THR A 771 32.49 51.31 43.00
CA THR A 771 33.17 50.42 43.97
C THR A 771 32.19 49.55 44.73
N GLN A 772 31.01 50.06 45.07
CA GLN A 772 29.98 49.30 45.77
C GLN A 772 29.37 48.21 44.88
N ALA A 773 29.06 48.53 43.62
CA ALA A 773 28.57 47.56 42.65
C ALA A 773 29.62 46.47 42.35
N LEU A 774 30.90 46.85 42.27
CA LEU A 774 32.02 45.91 42.10
C LEU A 774 32.20 45.02 43.34
N GLU A 775 32.08 45.55 44.55
CA GLU A 775 32.18 44.77 45.79
C GLU A 775 31.05 43.74 45.89
N GLU A 776 29.80 44.15 45.66
CA GLU A 776 28.63 43.26 45.70
C GLU A 776 28.72 42.13 44.66
N THR A 777 29.06 42.45 43.41
CA THR A 777 29.18 41.45 42.34
C THR A 777 30.38 40.52 42.52
N CYS A 778 31.53 41.03 42.99
CA CYS A 778 32.68 40.19 43.34
C CYS A 778 32.38 39.29 44.55
N ASP A 779 31.62 39.75 45.54
CA ASP A 779 31.19 38.95 46.69
C ASP A 779 30.25 37.82 46.25
N ASN A 780 29.28 38.13 45.38
CA ASN A 780 28.39 37.14 44.78
C ASN A 780 29.15 36.11 43.93
N LEU A 781 30.11 36.56 43.10
CA LEU A 781 30.97 35.66 42.33
C LEU A 781 31.83 34.79 43.24
N TYR A 782 32.45 35.36 44.27
CA TYR A 782 33.31 34.63 45.21
C TYR A 782 32.51 33.57 45.96
N THR A 783 31.34 33.92 46.51
CA THR A 783 30.48 32.97 47.23
C THR A 783 29.97 31.85 46.32
N ALA A 784 29.57 32.17 45.10
CA ALA A 784 29.09 31.18 44.14
C ALA A 784 30.20 30.21 43.68
N VAL A 785 31.38 30.72 43.31
CA VAL A 785 32.51 29.88 42.88
C VAL A 785 33.09 29.07 44.03
N VAL A 786 33.22 29.65 45.23
CA VAL A 786 33.62 28.90 46.43
C VAL A 786 32.58 27.85 46.79
N GLY A 787 31.29 28.14 46.61
CA GLY A 787 30.20 27.17 46.76
C GLY A 787 30.41 25.94 45.87
N ILE A 788 30.71 26.14 44.58
CA ILE A 788 31.04 25.04 43.65
C ILE A 788 32.29 24.29 44.11
N LEU A 789 33.38 25.00 44.44
CA LEU A 789 34.67 24.38 44.81
C LEU A 789 34.67 23.67 46.17
N SER A 790 33.73 24.01 47.05
CA SER A 790 33.48 23.35 48.34
C SER A 790 32.35 22.33 48.28
N SER A 791 31.74 22.16 47.11
CA SER A 791 30.76 21.11 46.84
C SER A 791 31.39 19.94 46.07
N GLU A 792 30.75 18.78 46.12
CA GLU A 792 31.09 17.61 45.31
C GLU A 792 30.64 17.78 43.83
N TRP A 793 31.00 18.91 43.20
CA TRP A 793 30.51 19.29 41.87
C TRP A 793 30.86 18.25 40.81
N LEU A 794 29.86 17.61 40.22
CA LEU A 794 30.00 16.53 39.23
C LEU A 794 30.86 15.34 39.71
N GLN A 795 31.01 15.14 41.01
CA GLN A 795 31.76 14.04 41.60
C GLN A 795 30.83 12.86 41.92
N ASP A 796 31.26 11.64 41.60
CA ASP A 796 30.60 10.37 41.99
C ASP A 796 29.08 10.26 41.67
N ILE A 797 28.59 10.95 40.64
CA ILE A 797 27.20 10.82 40.16
C ILE A 797 27.06 9.48 39.40
N ARG A 798 26.84 8.40 40.14
CA ARG A 798 26.67 7.05 39.57
C ARG A 798 25.21 6.80 39.20
N PHE A 799 24.98 6.33 37.98
CA PHE A 799 23.72 5.71 37.61
C PHE A 799 23.85 4.20 37.79
N ASN A 800 22.95 3.59 38.54
CA ASN A 800 22.88 2.13 38.64
C ASN A 800 21.98 1.64 37.49
N PRO A 801 22.51 0.95 36.46
CA PRO A 801 21.66 0.36 35.44
C PRO A 801 20.77 -0.71 36.07
N THR A 802 19.48 -0.72 35.70
CA THR A 802 18.48 -1.70 36.15
C THR A 802 18.78 -3.12 35.67
N GLU A 803 19.61 -3.28 34.62
CA GLU A 803 20.08 -4.57 34.11
C GLU A 803 21.60 -4.55 33.87
N LYS A 804 22.33 -5.58 34.29
CA LYS A 804 23.79 -5.67 34.07
C LYS A 804 24.10 -6.14 32.64
N ASN A 805 23.98 -5.24 31.67
CA ASN A 805 24.41 -5.47 30.30
C ASN A 805 25.79 -4.81 30.05
N GLU A 806 26.68 -5.50 29.32
CA GLU A 806 28.05 -5.02 29.03
C GLU A 806 28.05 -3.63 28.34
N GLU A 807 27.08 -3.38 27.47
CA GLU A 807 26.91 -2.07 26.80
C GLU A 807 26.56 -0.94 27.78
N GLN A 808 25.72 -1.22 28.80
CA GLN A 808 25.33 -0.22 29.79
C GLN A 808 26.49 0.13 30.72
N GLU A 809 27.31 -0.85 31.09
CA GLU A 809 28.54 -0.61 31.85
C GLU A 809 29.55 0.24 31.08
N GLN A 810 29.71 0.00 29.77
CA GLN A 810 30.54 0.85 28.91
C GLN A 810 30.01 2.29 28.85
N THR A 811 28.69 2.50 28.78
CA THR A 811 28.11 3.86 28.79
C THR A 811 28.30 4.57 30.14
N ALA A 812 28.21 3.84 31.26
CA ALA A 812 28.45 4.38 32.59
C ALA A 812 29.91 4.79 32.77
N ASN A 813 30.85 3.94 32.33
CA ASN A 813 32.29 4.24 32.35
C ASN A 813 32.62 5.44 31.47
N ARG A 814 32.04 5.51 30.26
CA ARG A 814 32.18 6.66 29.37
C ARG A 814 31.69 7.95 30.03
N ARG A 815 30.54 7.92 30.71
CA ARG A 815 30.01 9.07 31.46
C ARG A 815 30.97 9.54 32.54
N VAL A 816 31.53 8.63 33.34
CA VAL A 816 32.50 8.98 34.39
C VAL A 816 33.74 9.63 33.78
N SER A 817 34.25 9.09 32.65
CA SER A 817 35.36 9.70 31.93
C SER A 817 35.01 11.10 31.38
N GLU A 818 33.80 11.29 30.84
CA GLU A 818 33.31 12.59 30.37
C GLU A 818 33.23 13.61 31.52
N LEU A 819 32.71 13.22 32.68
CA LEU A 819 32.62 14.08 33.87
C LEU A 819 34.01 14.49 34.39
N ASN A 820 34.94 13.53 34.50
CA ASN A 820 36.31 13.81 34.91
C ASN A 820 37.02 14.76 33.93
N LEU A 821 36.77 14.59 32.63
CA LEU A 821 37.30 15.47 31.60
C LEU A 821 36.72 16.90 31.71
N ILE A 822 35.42 17.03 31.94
CA ILE A 822 34.76 18.33 32.16
C ILE A 822 35.36 19.00 33.40
N ARG A 823 35.54 18.27 34.51
CA ARG A 823 36.17 18.78 35.73
C ARG A 823 37.60 19.27 35.49
N ASN A 824 38.44 18.50 34.80
CA ASN A 824 39.81 18.89 34.46
C ASN A 824 39.86 20.17 33.59
N ILE A 825 38.89 20.39 32.70
CA ILE A 825 38.84 21.58 31.86
C ILE A 825 38.34 22.80 32.65
N TYR A 826 37.16 22.70 33.26
CA TYR A 826 36.42 23.87 33.74
C TYR A 826 36.71 24.24 35.21
N ILE A 827 37.14 23.32 36.08
CA ILE A 827 37.53 23.68 37.47
C ILE A 827 38.76 24.60 37.47
N PRO A 828 39.88 24.25 36.80
CA PRO A 828 41.01 25.16 36.69
C PRO A 828 40.62 26.49 36.05
N GLU A 829 39.77 26.46 35.02
CA GLU A 829 39.31 27.67 34.36
C GLU A 829 38.53 28.60 35.29
N LEU A 830 37.58 28.08 36.08
CA LEU A 830 36.85 28.87 37.08
C LEU A 830 37.78 29.49 38.11
N VAL A 831 38.77 28.73 38.59
CA VAL A 831 39.78 29.23 39.53
C VAL A 831 40.61 30.34 38.89
N PHE A 832 41.05 30.19 37.64
CA PHE A 832 41.79 31.23 36.93
C PHE A 832 40.96 32.49 36.68
N ARG A 833 39.68 32.32 36.30
CA ARG A 833 38.71 33.40 36.10
C ARG A 833 38.46 34.19 37.38
N LEU A 834 38.12 33.49 38.47
CA LEU A 834 37.95 34.11 39.79
C LEU A 834 39.24 34.81 40.26
N HIS A 835 40.39 34.16 40.11
CA HIS A 835 41.67 34.75 40.48
C HIS A 835 41.97 36.01 39.67
N ALA A 836 41.71 36.02 38.36
CA ALA A 836 41.87 37.22 37.53
C ALA A 836 40.96 38.36 37.99
N ALA A 837 39.66 38.07 38.19
CA ALA A 837 38.68 39.05 38.67
C ALA A 837 39.05 39.64 40.06
N LEU A 838 39.53 38.80 40.99
CA LEU A 838 39.98 39.25 42.32
C LEU A 838 41.25 40.08 42.27
N VAL A 839 42.16 39.79 41.33
CA VAL A 839 43.41 40.55 41.16
C VAL A 839 43.14 41.91 40.51
N GLU A 840 42.27 41.94 39.49
CA GLU A 840 41.88 43.19 38.83
C GLU A 840 41.05 44.09 39.73
N SER A 841 40.10 43.53 40.48
CA SER A 841 39.36 44.29 41.51
C SER A 841 40.23 44.68 42.72
N GLY A 842 41.37 44.00 42.92
CA GLY A 842 42.35 44.26 43.96
C GLY A 842 42.97 45.67 43.93
N ALA A 843 42.88 46.37 42.79
CA ALA A 843 43.29 47.77 42.68
C ALA A 843 42.39 48.74 43.47
N TYR A 844 41.11 48.38 43.66
CA TYR A 844 40.13 49.17 44.39
C TYR A 844 39.83 48.58 45.77
N ILE A 845 39.84 47.25 45.88
CA ILE A 845 39.45 46.51 47.09
C ILE A 845 40.61 45.60 47.54
N LEU A 846 41.37 46.04 48.54
CA LEU A 846 42.55 45.32 49.03
C LEU A 846 42.23 43.95 49.65
N THR A 847 41.01 43.74 50.16
CA THR A 847 40.57 42.46 50.75
C THR A 847 40.48 41.34 49.71
N ASN A 848 40.22 41.66 48.43
CA ASN A 848 40.13 40.69 47.34
C ASN A 848 41.48 40.04 47.01
N LEU A 849 42.59 40.77 47.19
CA LEU A 849 43.93 40.20 47.05
C LEU A 849 44.22 39.14 48.12
N ARG A 850 43.69 39.31 49.33
CA ARG A 850 43.79 38.30 50.40
C ARG A 850 42.91 37.08 50.09
N ARG A 851 41.67 37.31 49.64
CA ARG A 851 40.78 36.23 49.18
C ARG A 851 41.38 35.40 48.04
N ALA A 852 42.14 36.04 47.14
CA ALA A 852 42.88 35.35 46.08
C ALA A 852 44.00 34.43 46.61
N LEU A 853 44.64 34.78 47.74
CA LEU A 853 45.58 33.88 48.42
C LEU A 853 44.86 32.75 49.17
N ASP A 854 43.73 33.06 49.81
CA ASP A 854 42.93 32.06 50.51
C ASP A 854 42.39 30.99 49.54
N LEU A 855 42.13 31.35 48.27
CA LEU A 855 41.77 30.40 47.20
C LEU A 855 42.83 29.30 47.01
N ALA A 856 44.11 29.57 47.23
CA ALA A 856 45.17 28.57 47.15
C ALA A 856 45.02 27.47 48.23
N THR A 857 44.53 27.84 49.42
CA THR A 857 44.24 26.87 50.49
C THR A 857 43.05 25.98 50.15
N LEU A 858 42.04 26.54 49.47
CA LEU A 858 40.87 25.80 49.01
C LEU A 858 41.21 24.82 47.88
N VAL A 859 42.04 25.23 46.92
CA VAL A 859 42.52 24.36 45.84
C VAL A 859 43.38 23.21 46.38
N ALA A 860 44.21 23.49 47.41
CA ALA A 860 45.08 22.51 48.05
C ALA A 860 44.38 21.63 49.11
N SER A 861 43.08 21.83 49.37
CA SER A 861 42.34 21.10 50.39
C SER A 861 42.22 19.60 50.05
N GLU A 862 42.51 18.74 51.03
CA GLU A 862 42.32 17.29 50.93
C GLU A 862 40.83 16.90 50.92
N SER A 863 39.96 17.72 51.51
CA SER A 863 38.52 17.44 51.61
C SER A 863 37.83 17.39 50.26
N TYR A 864 38.21 18.27 49.32
CA TYR A 864 37.56 18.39 48.00
C TYR A 864 38.44 17.89 46.85
N LYS A 865 39.73 17.65 47.11
CA LYS A 865 40.72 17.13 46.13
C LYS A 865 40.79 17.92 44.81
N ASN A 866 40.45 19.20 44.83
CA ASN A 866 40.46 20.09 43.65
C ASN A 866 41.84 20.13 42.97
N TYR A 867 42.93 19.95 43.71
CA TYR A 867 44.29 19.90 43.17
C TYR A 867 44.52 18.78 42.14
N ALA A 868 43.77 17.68 42.20
CA ALA A 868 43.89 16.56 41.27
C ALA A 868 43.53 16.97 39.83
N GLU A 869 42.63 17.93 39.67
CA GLU A 869 42.13 18.41 38.37
C GLU A 869 43.12 19.32 37.64
N PHE A 870 44.13 19.83 38.36
CA PHE A 870 45.23 20.63 37.79
C PHE A 870 46.39 19.76 37.26
N LEU A 871 46.33 18.45 37.52
CA LEU A 871 47.30 17.48 37.01
C LEU A 871 46.97 17.12 35.55
N PRO A 872 47.99 16.79 34.73
CA PRO A 872 47.78 16.29 33.38
C PRO A 872 46.93 15.02 33.41
N SER A 873 45.95 14.90 32.51
CA SER A 873 45.14 13.68 32.39
C SER A 873 45.97 12.54 31.79
N GLU A 874 45.72 11.28 32.17
CA GLU A 874 46.43 10.11 31.61
C GLU A 874 46.28 9.95 30.08
N LEU A 875 45.26 10.56 29.47
CA LEU A 875 45.03 10.61 28.02
C LEU A 875 45.99 11.55 27.27
N ASP A 876 46.76 12.39 27.99
CA ASP A 876 47.80 13.26 27.44
C ASP A 876 49.19 12.59 27.44
N ALA A 877 49.26 11.27 27.67
CA ALA A 877 50.50 10.52 27.49
C ALA A 877 51.00 10.69 26.05
N PRO A 878 52.30 10.98 25.83
CA PRO A 878 52.82 11.19 24.48
C PRO A 878 52.59 9.92 23.66
N GLY A 879 51.93 10.07 22.51
CA GLY A 879 51.91 9.03 21.49
C GLY A 879 53.35 8.64 21.09
N PRO A 880 53.53 7.49 20.41
CA PRO A 880 54.86 6.98 20.04
C PRO A 880 55.66 7.91 19.13
N ASP A 881 55.04 8.93 18.55
CA ASP A 881 55.71 9.99 17.80
C ASP A 881 56.19 11.08 18.75
N GLY A 882 57.51 11.09 19.01
CA GLY A 882 58.23 11.96 19.94
C GLY A 882 58.23 13.46 19.62
N VAL A 883 57.07 14.05 19.39
CA VAL A 883 56.87 15.51 19.42
C VAL A 883 56.56 15.89 20.85
N GLN A 884 57.58 16.37 21.58
CA GLN A 884 57.42 17.01 22.88
C GLN A 884 56.58 18.28 22.71
N LYS A 885 55.25 18.17 22.69
CA LYS A 885 54.37 19.30 22.99
C LYS A 885 54.72 19.71 24.42
N THR A 886 55.17 20.96 24.59
CA THR A 886 55.44 21.56 25.90
C THR A 886 54.12 21.73 26.64
N HIS A 887 53.58 20.64 27.20
CA HIS A 887 52.39 20.67 28.03
C HIS A 887 52.71 21.47 29.29
N GLN A 888 52.42 22.78 29.25
CA GLN A 888 52.50 23.63 30.43
C GLN A 888 51.51 23.10 31.45
N SER A 889 52.02 22.55 32.54
CA SER A 889 51.18 22.11 33.66
C SER A 889 50.33 23.28 34.15
N LYS A 890 49.00 23.15 34.11
CA LYS A 890 48.03 24.15 34.61
C LYS A 890 48.37 24.60 36.03
N MET A 891 48.84 23.68 36.87
CA MET A 891 49.33 23.98 38.22
C MET A 891 50.50 24.98 38.22
N LYS A 892 51.46 24.85 37.29
CA LYS A 892 52.60 25.78 37.18
C LYS A 892 52.16 27.18 36.78
N ASP A 893 51.10 27.30 35.99
CA ASP A 893 50.53 28.59 35.58
C ASP A 893 49.75 29.23 36.73
N TYR A 894 49.03 28.43 37.53
CA TYR A 894 48.35 28.90 38.73
C TYR A 894 49.34 29.41 39.79
N LEU A 895 50.43 28.68 40.04
CA LEU A 895 51.48 29.14 40.96
C LEU A 895 52.18 30.42 40.47
N ARG A 896 52.32 30.59 39.14
CA ARG A 896 52.82 31.85 38.56
C ARG A 896 51.83 33.01 38.81
N ALA A 897 50.53 32.77 38.65
CA ALA A 897 49.49 33.77 38.93
C ALA A 897 49.49 34.18 40.41
N LEU A 898 49.58 33.22 41.34
CA LEU A 898 49.68 33.49 42.78
C LEU A 898 50.92 34.31 43.16
N ARG A 899 52.07 34.05 42.49
CA ARG A 899 53.29 34.84 42.68
C ARG A 899 53.07 36.31 42.31
N VAL A 900 52.28 36.60 41.29
CA VAL A 900 51.92 37.98 40.91
C VAL A 900 51.13 38.66 42.02
N VAL A 901 50.14 37.97 42.62
CA VAL A 901 49.36 38.49 43.76
C VAL A 901 50.26 38.80 44.94
N HIS A 902 51.20 37.89 45.25
CA HIS A 902 52.16 38.09 46.33
C HIS A 902 53.02 39.35 46.14
N LEU A 903 53.47 39.60 44.90
CA LEU A 903 54.21 40.81 44.54
C LEU A 903 53.35 42.07 44.62
N LEU A 904 52.08 41.99 44.21
CA LEU A 904 51.13 43.10 44.29
C LEU A 904 50.84 43.49 45.75
N ILE A 905 50.62 42.53 46.64
CA ILE A 905 50.42 42.79 48.07
C ILE A 905 51.69 43.37 48.71
N LEU A 906 52.88 42.89 48.34
CA LEU A 906 54.14 43.47 48.81
C LEU A 906 54.31 44.92 48.36
N LYS A 907 53.90 45.24 47.12
CA LYS A 907 53.96 46.60 46.57
C LYS A 907 52.99 47.56 47.28
N THR A 908 51.80 47.11 47.67
CA THR A 908 50.77 47.96 48.29
C THR A 908 50.88 48.05 49.81
N SER A 909 51.28 46.97 50.50
CA SER A 909 51.28 46.90 51.97
C SER A 909 52.67 46.92 52.62
N GLY A 910 53.75 46.63 51.87
CA GLY A 910 55.11 46.52 52.41
C GLY A 910 55.34 45.35 53.38
N VAL A 911 54.32 44.53 53.65
CA VAL A 911 54.35 43.41 54.60
C VAL A 911 54.30 42.08 53.84
N HIS A 912 55.07 41.11 54.31
CA HIS A 912 55.08 39.77 53.72
C HIS A 912 53.68 39.12 53.86
N PRO A 913 53.01 38.73 52.75
CA PRO A 913 51.61 38.26 52.75
C PRO A 913 51.32 37.02 53.61
N LEU A 914 52.32 36.17 53.83
CA LEU A 914 52.21 34.97 54.66
C LEU A 914 52.58 35.20 56.13
N ARG A 915 52.93 36.43 56.52
CA ARG A 915 53.18 36.76 57.93
C ARG A 915 51.81 36.95 58.59
N PRO A 916 51.45 36.18 59.64
CA PRO A 916 50.23 36.49 60.38
C PRO A 916 50.35 37.93 60.87
N ALA A 917 49.30 38.73 60.69
CA ALA A 917 49.20 40.04 61.31
C ALA A 917 49.44 39.82 62.82
N SER A 918 50.57 40.28 63.33
CA SER A 918 50.80 40.32 64.77
C SER A 918 49.68 41.16 65.36
N LYS A 919 48.91 40.54 66.27
CA LYS A 919 47.86 41.18 67.07
C LYS A 919 48.31 42.51 67.64
#